data_AF-S3LSE9-F1
#
_entry.id   AF-S3LSE9-F1
#
_cell.length_a   1.000
_cell.length_b   1.000
_cell.length_c   1.000
_cell.angle_alpha   90.00
_cell.angle_beta   90.00
_cell.angle_gamma   90.00
#
_symmetry.space_group_name_H-M   'P 1'
#
loop_
_entity.id
_entity.type
_entity.pdbx_description
1 polymer ?
#
loop_
_entity_poly.entity_id
_entity_poly.type
_entity_poly.pdbx_seq_one_letter_code
_entity_poly.pdbx_strand_id
1 'polypeptide(L)'
;MKRRYILLLSALVLFTGAVIMTGCPAHVQPQTQKYKVTLNSGKHGSVTVNPALPEDGMVEAHTWLSFTAQPDEGYEVDTWTGANRNYPDNTTATLTVMADTTVSVTFKRIGYSSEKQKYKVTLVQPEHGTVTVKPALSEDGMIPQYTRLTFTVTPEPGWKVNKWTGAGIWQDKIGYDVENNEVHLSVTEDLTVSVTMIEEGKADASLLIIDSTGRLTGVTDKYRLKGSLALPNTVTAIGSKALTLCTGLTSVIIPDSVTSIGYQAFYLCTGLTGVTIGNNVTEIDEGAFSGCYNLMSITIPDSVTKIGDFAFSGFKSLTSVTIGKGVTKIGYSAFDGCNKIETLNINCKTVPYLGMTSLKELTLDDNVNEIGEQAFYSCTDLTNVTIPNSVTKIGNKAFQGCTGLTDVIIPDSVTEIGKAAFKDCSNITGLTIGKGLTTIHDEDYYSNEFPFDGCNKIEKLNINCKTVPRLNIKSLKEVIIGDNAAIINGYSFSNYTSLTNITIGNNVTTISDNAFSGCTGLTDVIIPDSVTEIGASAFASCTKLATVNIGNNVTTISNNAFSGCTGLTSVTIPDSVTEIGQRTFSGCTGLATITIPDNVTEIGYATFASCTGLTDVTIPDSVTEIGSEAFQGCTGLIGITIGSGVTKINDNTFSNCTGLTSITIPDSVTEIGSRAFQGCTGLTDVIIPDSVTDLGDSAFKNCSNITSLTIGKGLTTNYYLYHTPFDGCNKIEHLNINCKILPRLNIKSLKEVIIGDNVNTISKDAFSNCTDLTNVTIGNNITTISDNAFSGCTSLTDVIIPDSVTEIGKSAFKNCSSITSLTIGKGLTTILLEDDYPYKKAPFDGCNKIEKLSINCNPIPALGFLRTSLKDVIIGDNVTKIDDWAFSGCDSLANVTIGNSVVSIGNRSFESCTSLTSLTIGDNITEISKYAFVLCSSLTSAKFENTMGWKVRDGSFQMNIEPTNLQNHSTAAKYLKSMYVNYRWTRN
;
A
#
# COMPACT_ATOMS: atom_id res chain seq x y z
N MET A 1 -0.84 39.74 0.95
CA MET A 1 -0.88 40.85 1.94
C MET A 1 0.49 41.55 1.98
N LYS A 2 0.55 42.85 2.32
CA LYS A 2 1.75 43.74 2.35
C LYS A 2 2.35 43.97 0.92
N ARG A 3 2.46 45.20 0.36
CA ARG A 3 3.21 46.45 0.72
C ARG A 3 4.73 46.25 0.63
N ARG A 4 5.57 47.10 0.01
CA ARG A 4 5.48 48.47 -0.62
C ARG A 4 6.65 48.59 -1.66
N TYR A 5 6.80 49.57 -2.57
CA TYR A 5 6.03 50.75 -3.03
C TYR A 5 6.15 50.81 -4.60
N ILE A 6 6.31 51.86 -5.43
CA ILE A 6 6.43 53.35 -5.42
C ILE A 6 5.36 53.91 -6.42
N LEU A 7 4.92 55.17 -6.25
CA LEU A 7 3.77 55.77 -6.97
C LEU A 7 4.08 57.17 -7.56
N LEU A 8 3.63 57.42 -8.80
CA LEU A 8 2.90 58.63 -9.29
C LEU A 8 3.64 60.02 -9.25
N LEU A 9 3.24 61.12 -9.93
CA LEU A 9 2.16 61.43 -10.90
C LEU A 9 2.49 62.76 -11.67
N SER A 10 2.02 62.92 -12.92
CA SER A 10 1.55 64.17 -13.61
C SER A 10 2.40 65.48 -13.65
N ALA A 11 2.22 66.42 -14.61
CA ALA A 11 1.64 66.45 -15.97
C ALA A 11 1.77 67.87 -16.59
N LEU A 12 1.66 68.00 -17.94
CA LEU A 12 1.21 69.20 -18.70
C LEU A 12 2.07 70.51 -18.60
N VAL A 13 2.15 71.46 -19.58
CA VAL A 13 1.74 71.52 -21.01
C VAL A 13 2.49 72.65 -21.78
N LEU A 14 2.75 72.45 -23.09
CA LEU A 14 2.93 73.37 -24.26
C LEU A 14 3.57 74.81 -24.24
N PHE A 15 4.21 75.13 -25.40
CA PHE A 15 4.28 76.41 -26.19
C PHE A 15 5.30 77.59 -25.94
N THR A 16 6.24 77.75 -26.91
CA THR A 16 6.81 78.99 -27.58
C THR A 16 7.51 80.18 -26.84
N GLY A 17 8.63 80.70 -27.41
CA GLY A 17 9.23 82.06 -27.15
C GLY A 17 10.70 82.26 -27.61
N ALA A 18 11.18 83.50 -27.92
CA ALA A 18 12.57 83.84 -28.41
C ALA A 18 12.99 85.36 -28.21
N VAL A 19 14.15 85.83 -28.77
CA VAL A 19 14.68 87.26 -29.02
C VAL A 19 15.81 87.80 -28.04
N ILE A 20 17.11 88.08 -28.39
CA ILE A 20 17.91 89.19 -29.10
C ILE A 20 18.32 90.43 -28.18
N MET A 21 19.43 91.22 -28.19
CA MET A 21 20.54 91.72 -29.13
C MET A 21 21.98 91.72 -28.45
N THR A 22 23.08 92.56 -28.55
CA THR A 22 23.63 93.88 -29.11
C THR A 22 25.21 93.90 -28.93
N GLY A 23 26.16 94.82 -29.31
CA GLY A 23 26.33 95.93 -30.32
C GLY A 23 27.45 97.04 -30.09
N CYS A 24 28.54 97.12 -30.92
CA CYS A 24 29.39 98.32 -31.34
C CYS A 24 30.47 99.04 -30.40
N PRO A 25 31.31 100.08 -30.80
CA PRO A 25 32.47 100.07 -31.77
C PRO A 25 33.73 101.06 -31.61
N ALA A 26 34.80 100.89 -32.45
CA ALA A 26 35.82 101.89 -33.03
C ALA A 26 37.00 102.52 -32.17
N HIS A 27 38.12 103.21 -32.60
CA HIS A 27 38.90 103.46 -33.88
C HIS A 27 40.33 104.19 -33.69
N VAL A 28 41.00 104.71 -34.77
CA VAL A 28 42.12 105.77 -34.88
C VAL A 28 43.64 105.36 -35.08
N GLN A 29 44.49 106.14 -35.83
CA GLN A 29 45.92 105.88 -36.25
C GLN A 29 46.82 107.08 -36.78
N PRO A 30 48.16 106.90 -37.07
CA PRO A 30 49.11 107.83 -37.77
C PRO A 30 49.49 107.45 -39.25
N GLN A 31 50.54 108.07 -39.88
CA GLN A 31 50.79 108.13 -41.36
C GLN A 31 51.89 107.23 -42.01
N THR A 32 51.94 107.17 -43.37
CA THR A 32 52.81 106.28 -44.20
C THR A 32 53.04 106.82 -45.63
N GLN A 33 54.17 106.50 -46.27
CA GLN A 33 54.47 106.81 -47.70
C GLN A 33 54.22 105.58 -48.60
N LYS A 34 53.69 105.75 -49.83
CA LYS A 34 53.04 104.67 -50.60
C LYS A 34 53.42 104.61 -52.08
N TYR A 35 53.50 103.40 -52.62
CA TYR A 35 53.70 103.11 -54.05
C TYR A 35 52.50 102.30 -54.61
N LYS A 36 52.00 102.67 -55.79
CA LYS A 36 50.86 102.01 -56.45
C LYS A 36 51.34 101.10 -57.59
N VAL A 37 50.83 99.87 -57.61
CA VAL A 37 51.03 98.89 -58.69
C VAL A 37 49.73 98.72 -59.45
N THR A 38 49.78 98.72 -60.78
CA THR A 38 48.60 98.58 -61.66
C THR A 38 48.80 97.39 -62.59
N LEU A 39 47.75 96.60 -62.81
CA LEU A 39 47.81 95.33 -63.54
C LEU A 39 47.73 95.52 -65.06
N ASN A 40 48.61 94.82 -65.79
CA ASN A 40 48.39 94.46 -67.19
C ASN A 40 47.96 92.98 -67.21
N SER A 41 46.68 92.71 -67.51
CA SER A 41 46.07 91.36 -67.63
C SER A 41 45.94 90.49 -66.36
N GLY A 42 45.01 90.88 -65.48
CA GLY A 42 43.97 89.96 -64.98
C GLY A 42 44.28 88.82 -63.99
N LYS A 43 45.53 88.48 -63.67
CA LYS A 43 45.84 87.49 -62.59
C LYS A 43 47.07 87.78 -61.71
N HIS A 44 48.11 88.42 -62.24
CA HIS A 44 49.34 88.72 -61.51
C HIS A 44 49.86 90.12 -61.83
N GLY A 45 50.52 90.76 -60.85
CA GLY A 45 51.20 92.04 -61.02
C GLY A 45 52.45 92.12 -60.18
N SER A 46 53.44 92.89 -60.64
CA SER A 46 54.75 93.03 -60.00
C SER A 46 55.33 94.42 -60.18
N VAL A 47 56.16 94.87 -59.23
CA VAL A 47 56.97 96.10 -59.34
C VAL A 47 58.37 95.87 -58.79
N THR A 48 59.37 96.47 -59.44
CA THR A 48 60.77 96.48 -59.00
C THR A 48 61.14 97.91 -58.60
N VAL A 49 61.86 98.07 -57.49
CA VAL A 49 62.26 99.39 -56.98
C VAL A 49 63.77 99.37 -56.68
N ASN A 50 64.51 100.31 -57.25
CA ASN A 50 65.96 100.48 -57.07
C ASN A 50 66.22 101.82 -56.33
N PRO A 51 66.84 101.82 -55.14
CA PRO A 51 67.11 103.03 -54.36
C PRO A 51 68.53 103.58 -54.60
N ALA A 52 68.67 104.59 -55.45
CA ALA A 52 69.93 105.34 -55.63
C ALA A 52 70.15 106.39 -54.53
N LEU A 53 71.41 106.59 -54.12
CA LEU A 53 71.81 107.36 -52.94
C LEU A 53 72.21 108.83 -53.26
N PRO A 54 71.94 109.80 -52.37
CA PRO A 54 72.56 111.13 -52.37
C PRO A 54 74.05 111.13 -51.96
N GLU A 55 74.73 112.25 -52.15
CA GLU A 55 76.21 112.33 -52.24
C GLU A 55 77.00 112.12 -50.93
N ASP A 56 76.44 112.41 -49.75
CA ASP A 56 77.09 112.18 -48.45
C ASP A 56 76.95 110.71 -48.00
N GLY A 57 77.68 109.82 -48.68
CA GLY A 57 77.39 108.39 -48.80
C GLY A 57 77.51 107.49 -47.56
N MET A 58 76.61 107.63 -46.59
CA MET A 58 75.99 106.50 -45.84
C MET A 58 74.55 106.87 -45.45
N VAL A 59 73.57 106.03 -45.79
CA VAL A 59 72.15 106.21 -45.43
C VAL A 59 71.75 105.24 -44.32
N GLU A 60 70.97 105.73 -43.36
CA GLU A 60 70.52 104.99 -42.17
C GLU A 60 69.55 103.84 -42.50
N ALA A 61 69.47 102.86 -41.61
CA ALA A 61 68.55 101.74 -41.75
C ALA A 61 67.08 102.13 -41.45
N HIS A 62 66.15 101.36 -42.03
CA HIS A 62 64.70 101.36 -41.74
C HIS A 62 63.79 102.31 -42.54
N THR A 63 64.11 102.66 -43.78
CA THR A 63 63.08 103.12 -44.74
C THR A 63 62.07 101.99 -45.01
N TRP A 64 60.79 102.22 -44.74
CA TRP A 64 59.70 101.27 -45.00
C TRP A 64 58.96 101.62 -46.30
N LEU A 65 58.91 100.69 -47.25
CA LEU A 65 58.08 100.83 -48.45
C LEU A 65 56.72 100.15 -48.22
N SER A 66 55.63 100.84 -48.55
CA SER A 66 54.27 100.27 -48.55
C SER A 66 53.73 100.17 -49.98
N PHE A 67 53.33 98.96 -50.34
CA PHE A 67 52.66 98.64 -51.60
C PHE A 67 51.17 98.44 -51.37
N THR A 68 50.34 98.78 -52.35
CA THR A 68 48.90 98.53 -52.33
C THR A 68 48.43 97.94 -53.66
N ALA A 69 47.71 96.84 -53.59
CA ALA A 69 47.06 96.19 -54.71
C ALA A 69 45.56 96.55 -54.76
N GLN A 70 45.04 96.86 -55.94
CA GLN A 70 43.59 96.97 -56.18
C GLN A 70 43.17 95.81 -57.10
N PRO A 71 42.41 94.80 -56.62
CA PRO A 71 41.73 93.85 -57.50
C PRO A 71 40.56 94.50 -58.24
N ASP A 72 40.21 93.92 -59.39
CA ASP A 72 38.93 94.16 -60.07
C ASP A 72 37.78 93.40 -59.38
N GLU A 73 36.53 93.77 -59.65
CA GLU A 73 35.36 93.14 -59.03
C GLU A 73 35.30 91.62 -59.23
N GLY A 74 34.94 90.90 -58.15
CA GLY A 74 34.87 89.43 -58.12
C GLY A 74 36.17 88.72 -57.72
N TYR A 75 37.28 89.44 -57.51
CA TYR A 75 38.55 88.89 -57.06
C TYR A 75 39.05 89.47 -55.73
N GLU A 76 39.75 88.66 -54.93
CA GLU A 76 40.44 89.06 -53.70
C GLU A 76 41.94 88.69 -53.77
N VAL A 77 42.78 89.36 -52.98
CA VAL A 77 44.22 89.06 -52.90
C VAL A 77 44.44 87.71 -52.20
N ASP A 78 45.05 86.77 -52.90
CA ASP A 78 45.33 85.43 -52.38
C ASP A 78 46.70 85.34 -51.71
N THR A 79 47.76 85.85 -52.38
CA THR A 79 49.15 85.81 -51.90
C THR A 79 49.97 87.00 -52.37
N TRP A 80 50.96 87.38 -51.55
CA TRP A 80 52.04 88.32 -51.88
C TRP A 80 53.38 87.56 -51.87
N THR A 81 54.32 87.97 -52.72
CA THR A 81 55.66 87.39 -52.81
C THR A 81 56.71 88.51 -52.85
N GLY A 82 57.76 88.40 -52.03
CA GLY A 82 58.81 89.43 -51.93
C GLY A 82 58.53 90.58 -50.95
N ALA A 83 57.35 90.62 -50.31
CA ALA A 83 57.00 91.56 -49.25
C ALA A 83 56.12 90.88 -48.20
N ASN A 84 56.09 91.41 -46.97
CA ASN A 84 55.24 90.87 -45.90
C ASN A 84 53.81 91.42 -46.01
N ARG A 85 52.82 90.53 -45.95
CA ARG A 85 51.39 90.89 -45.86
C ARG A 85 51.09 91.59 -44.55
N ASN A 86 50.33 92.69 -44.60
CA ASN A 86 49.67 93.25 -43.43
C ASN A 86 48.30 92.59 -43.23
N TYR A 87 48.03 92.16 -41.99
CA TYR A 87 46.67 91.87 -41.54
C TYR A 87 46.13 93.11 -40.81
N PRO A 88 44.85 93.51 -41.01
CA PRO A 88 43.77 92.68 -41.55
C PRO A 88 43.43 92.87 -43.03
N ASP A 89 44.03 93.83 -43.75
CA ASP A 89 43.48 94.29 -45.04
C ASP A 89 43.80 93.41 -46.27
N ASN A 90 44.81 92.52 -46.19
CA ASN A 90 45.35 91.65 -47.26
C ASN A 90 45.81 92.35 -48.56
N THR A 91 45.40 93.59 -48.80
CA THR A 91 45.58 94.39 -50.01
C THR A 91 46.77 95.32 -49.92
N THR A 92 47.38 95.45 -48.73
CA THR A 92 48.68 96.09 -48.53
C THR A 92 49.76 95.09 -48.12
N ALA A 93 50.99 95.40 -48.53
CA ALA A 93 52.19 94.71 -48.10
C ALA A 93 53.31 95.72 -47.83
N THR A 94 54.24 95.36 -46.94
CA THR A 94 55.36 96.21 -46.54
C THR A 94 56.69 95.49 -46.70
N LEU A 95 57.73 96.27 -47.05
CA LEU A 95 59.09 95.79 -47.23
C LEU A 95 60.09 96.82 -46.68
N THR A 96 61.07 96.33 -45.92
CA THR A 96 62.27 97.08 -45.55
C THR A 96 63.38 96.69 -46.51
N VAL A 97 63.86 97.63 -47.32
CA VAL A 97 64.78 97.34 -48.44
C VAL A 97 66.23 97.51 -48.01
N MET A 98 67.10 96.58 -48.42
CA MET A 98 68.57 96.70 -48.33
C MET A 98 69.31 96.35 -49.63
N ALA A 99 68.58 95.95 -50.69
CA ALA A 99 69.08 95.70 -52.04
C ALA A 99 67.91 95.68 -53.06
N ASP A 100 68.21 95.79 -54.35
CA ASP A 100 67.22 95.74 -55.44
C ASP A 100 66.29 94.53 -55.32
N THR A 101 64.98 94.79 -55.15
CA THR A 101 63.97 93.76 -54.88
C THR A 101 62.75 93.96 -55.77
N THR A 102 62.16 92.85 -56.22
CA THR A 102 60.88 92.82 -56.95
C THR A 102 59.80 92.21 -56.07
N VAL A 103 58.64 92.89 -55.99
CA VAL A 103 57.48 92.47 -55.20
C VAL A 103 56.33 92.12 -56.15
N SER A 104 55.64 91.01 -55.89
CA SER A 104 54.56 90.48 -56.73
C SER A 104 53.29 90.14 -55.90
N VAL A 105 52.13 90.21 -56.55
CA VAL A 105 50.82 89.88 -55.96
C VAL A 105 49.99 88.98 -56.88
N THR A 106 49.20 88.09 -56.27
CA THR A 106 48.32 87.11 -56.94
C THR A 106 46.91 87.17 -56.33
N PHE A 107 45.88 86.98 -57.16
CA PHE A 107 44.47 87.10 -56.77
C PHE A 107 43.66 85.82 -57.09
N LYS A 108 42.59 85.57 -56.33
CA LYS A 108 41.62 84.48 -56.55
C LYS A 108 40.19 85.00 -56.64
N ARG A 109 39.31 84.24 -57.30
CA ARG A 109 37.89 84.61 -57.51
C ARG A 109 37.04 84.21 -56.31
N ILE A 110 36.09 85.06 -55.92
CA ILE A 110 35.17 84.81 -54.80
C ILE A 110 34.07 83.81 -55.25
N GLY A 111 33.67 82.89 -54.35
CA GLY A 111 32.98 81.64 -54.70
C GLY A 111 31.46 81.69 -54.92
N TYR A 112 30.93 80.68 -55.61
CA TYR A 112 29.51 80.48 -55.91
C TYR A 112 28.80 79.51 -54.95
N SER A 113 27.47 79.61 -54.87
CA SER A 113 26.58 78.72 -54.10
C SER A 113 26.36 77.36 -54.77
N SER A 114 26.21 76.31 -53.96
CA SER A 114 25.81 74.97 -54.45
C SER A 114 24.29 74.86 -54.64
N GLU A 115 23.85 74.86 -55.89
CA GLU A 115 22.46 74.50 -56.22
C GLU A 115 22.22 73.00 -56.01
N LYS A 116 21.06 72.66 -55.43
CA LYS A 116 20.57 71.27 -55.34
C LYS A 116 19.55 71.03 -56.43
N GLN A 117 19.88 70.20 -57.41
CA GLN A 117 18.97 69.87 -58.51
C GLN A 117 18.09 68.67 -58.11
N LYS A 118 16.78 68.89 -58.02
CA LYS A 118 15.78 67.84 -57.72
C LYS A 118 15.15 67.32 -59.01
N TYR A 119 15.13 65.99 -59.17
CA TYR A 119 14.52 65.30 -60.30
C TYR A 119 13.42 64.38 -59.79
N LYS A 120 12.16 64.69 -60.15
CA LYS A 120 11.02 63.82 -59.85
C LYS A 120 10.91 62.73 -60.92
N VAL A 121 10.94 61.48 -60.48
CA VAL A 121 10.64 60.31 -61.30
C VAL A 121 9.18 59.93 -61.09
N THR A 122 8.36 60.12 -62.13
CA THR A 122 7.01 59.57 -62.20
C THR A 122 7.06 58.34 -63.10
N LEU A 123 6.71 57.18 -62.56
CA LEU A 123 6.65 55.93 -63.31
C LEU A 123 5.32 55.83 -64.06
N VAL A 124 5.34 55.27 -65.27
CA VAL A 124 4.15 55.05 -66.13
C VAL A 124 3.80 53.56 -66.23
N GLN A 125 4.61 52.70 -65.60
CA GLN A 125 4.35 51.28 -65.38
C GLN A 125 4.80 50.92 -63.96
N PRO A 126 4.08 50.03 -63.24
CA PRO A 126 4.23 49.90 -61.79
C PRO A 126 5.52 49.20 -61.33
N GLU A 127 6.15 48.37 -62.16
CA GLU A 127 7.25 47.48 -61.73
C GLU A 127 8.65 48.11 -61.85
N HIS A 128 8.89 48.88 -62.91
CA HIS A 128 10.22 49.35 -63.32
C HIS A 128 10.17 50.76 -63.93
N GLY A 129 11.25 51.52 -63.76
CA GLY A 129 11.55 52.62 -64.67
C GLY A 129 12.97 53.16 -64.51
N THR A 130 13.38 53.94 -65.51
CA THR A 130 14.75 54.42 -65.67
C THR A 130 14.74 55.89 -66.02
N VAL A 131 15.51 56.70 -65.31
CA VAL A 131 15.72 58.12 -65.66
C VAL A 131 17.21 58.38 -65.80
N THR A 132 17.60 58.67 -67.04
CA THR A 132 18.93 59.22 -67.37
C THR A 132 18.88 60.72 -67.15
N VAL A 133 19.72 61.23 -66.25
CA VAL A 133 19.88 62.66 -66.00
C VAL A 133 21.23 63.11 -66.59
N LYS A 134 21.15 64.14 -67.43
CA LYS A 134 22.30 64.97 -67.80
C LYS A 134 22.29 66.20 -66.87
N PRO A 135 23.25 66.37 -65.95
CA PRO A 135 23.33 67.55 -65.10
C PRO A 135 23.48 68.82 -65.94
N ALA A 136 22.98 69.96 -65.44
CA ALA A 136 23.22 71.23 -66.11
C ALA A 136 24.71 71.59 -66.07
N LEU A 137 25.28 71.89 -67.24
CA LEU A 137 26.66 72.35 -67.37
C LEU A 137 26.76 73.83 -66.94
N SER A 138 27.93 74.23 -66.45
CA SER A 138 28.28 75.65 -66.32
C SER A 138 28.47 76.29 -67.70
N GLU A 139 28.63 77.63 -67.75
CA GLU A 139 28.94 78.37 -68.99
C GLU A 139 30.24 77.86 -69.66
N ASP A 140 31.14 77.26 -68.88
CA ASP A 140 32.40 76.62 -69.31
C ASP A 140 32.19 75.22 -69.95
N GLY A 141 30.99 74.66 -69.93
CA GLY A 141 30.68 73.32 -70.46
C GLY A 141 31.04 72.16 -69.54
N MET A 142 31.24 72.39 -68.24
CA MET A 142 31.63 71.38 -67.24
C MET A 142 30.54 71.17 -66.18
N ILE A 143 30.48 69.97 -65.57
CA ILE A 143 29.60 69.67 -64.44
C ILE A 143 30.24 70.22 -63.15
N PRO A 144 29.56 71.06 -62.35
CA PRO A 144 30.14 71.59 -61.11
C PRO A 144 30.48 70.48 -60.10
N GLN A 145 31.68 70.56 -59.51
CA GLN A 145 32.13 69.60 -58.50
C GLN A 145 31.19 69.60 -57.29
N TYR A 146 30.84 68.41 -56.78
CA TYR A 146 29.84 68.18 -55.72
C TYR A 146 28.38 68.52 -56.10
N THR A 147 28.01 68.52 -57.39
CA THR A 147 26.60 68.63 -57.80
C THR A 147 25.77 67.51 -57.19
N ARG A 148 24.88 67.86 -56.25
CA ARG A 148 23.99 66.91 -55.57
C ARG A 148 22.66 66.79 -56.29
N LEU A 149 22.47 65.67 -56.98
CA LEU A 149 21.18 65.24 -57.49
C LEU A 149 20.35 64.63 -56.35
N THR A 150 19.05 64.91 -56.33
CA THR A 150 18.09 64.16 -55.53
C THR A 150 17.02 63.60 -56.44
N PHE A 151 16.89 62.28 -56.44
CA PHE A 151 15.87 61.55 -57.18
C PHE A 151 14.75 61.19 -56.21
N THR A 152 13.54 61.70 -56.47
CA THR A 152 12.33 61.39 -55.70
C THR A 152 11.41 60.55 -56.59
N VAL A 153 11.05 59.34 -56.16
CA VAL A 153 9.98 58.55 -56.81
C VAL A 153 8.67 58.82 -56.10
N THR A 154 7.60 59.01 -56.87
CA THR A 154 6.22 58.90 -56.36
C THR A 154 5.65 57.58 -56.86
N PRO A 155 5.47 56.56 -56.01
CA PRO A 155 4.80 55.32 -56.38
C PRO A 155 3.32 55.56 -56.72
N GLU A 156 2.71 54.63 -57.45
CA GLU A 156 1.25 54.50 -57.44
C GLU A 156 0.79 53.92 -56.07
N PRO A 157 -0.43 54.23 -55.59
CA PRO A 157 -0.95 53.66 -54.35
C PRO A 157 -0.90 52.12 -54.38
N GLY A 158 -0.38 51.49 -53.32
CA GLY A 158 -0.15 50.05 -53.30
C GLY A 158 1.22 49.62 -53.84
N TRP A 159 2.14 50.54 -54.16
CA TRP A 159 3.53 50.25 -54.52
C TRP A 159 4.53 51.06 -53.69
N LYS A 160 5.73 50.49 -53.48
CA LYS A 160 6.86 51.11 -52.78
C LYS A 160 8.16 50.90 -53.57
N VAL A 161 9.16 51.75 -53.33
CA VAL A 161 10.51 51.54 -53.91
C VAL A 161 11.16 50.30 -53.26
N ASN A 162 11.62 49.35 -54.08
CA ASN A 162 12.34 48.17 -53.59
C ASN A 162 13.86 48.38 -53.58
N LYS A 163 14.41 48.78 -54.73
CA LYS A 163 15.86 48.92 -54.93
C LYS A 163 16.17 49.88 -56.07
N TRP A 164 17.13 50.77 -55.82
CA TRP A 164 17.76 51.62 -56.83
C TRP A 164 19.02 50.93 -57.39
N THR A 165 19.22 51.02 -58.71
CA THR A 165 20.41 50.54 -59.44
C THR A 165 20.85 51.58 -60.47
N GLY A 166 22.06 51.43 -61.03
CA GLY A 166 22.60 52.35 -62.04
C GLY A 166 24.03 51.97 -62.42
N ALA A 167 24.47 52.42 -63.60
CA ALA A 167 25.83 52.21 -64.09
C ALA A 167 26.67 53.48 -63.86
N GLY A 168 27.89 53.31 -63.33
CA GLY A 168 28.78 54.41 -62.93
C GLY A 168 29.39 54.18 -61.55
N ILE A 169 30.60 54.72 -61.32
CA ILE A 169 31.36 54.48 -60.08
C ILE A 169 30.91 55.45 -58.99
N TRP A 170 30.36 54.92 -57.90
CA TRP A 170 29.97 55.69 -56.71
C TRP A 170 31.22 56.07 -55.91
N GLN A 171 31.67 57.32 -55.95
CA GLN A 171 32.83 57.76 -55.14
C GLN A 171 32.45 58.34 -53.77
N ASP A 172 31.25 58.90 -53.59
CA ASP A 172 30.72 59.30 -52.28
C ASP A 172 29.21 59.04 -52.16
N LYS A 173 28.80 58.18 -51.23
CA LYS A 173 27.43 57.66 -51.12
C LYS A 173 26.69 58.23 -49.90
N ILE A 174 26.07 59.38 -50.07
CA ILE A 174 25.41 60.14 -48.98
C ILE A 174 23.95 59.66 -48.76
N GLY A 175 23.81 58.39 -48.36
CA GLY A 175 22.56 57.82 -47.83
C GLY A 175 21.49 57.38 -48.85
N TYR A 176 20.57 56.56 -48.35
CA TYR A 176 19.25 56.30 -48.94
C TYR A 176 18.21 56.74 -47.91
N ASP A 177 17.20 57.49 -48.32
CA ASP A 177 16.04 57.77 -47.47
C ASP A 177 14.84 56.95 -47.97
N VAL A 178 14.68 55.78 -47.34
CA VAL A 178 13.63 54.82 -47.69
C VAL A 178 12.27 55.26 -47.15
N GLU A 179 12.21 56.12 -46.14
CA GLU A 179 10.96 56.65 -45.58
C GLU A 179 10.40 57.78 -46.46
N ASN A 180 11.26 58.57 -47.11
CA ASN A 180 10.87 59.64 -48.03
C ASN A 180 10.88 59.26 -49.53
N ASN A 181 11.20 58.01 -49.88
CA ASN A 181 11.40 57.55 -51.28
C ASN A 181 12.45 58.38 -52.06
N GLU A 182 13.48 58.91 -51.39
CA GLU A 182 14.56 59.70 -52.00
C GLU A 182 15.90 58.95 -52.04
N VAL A 183 16.70 59.21 -53.08
CA VAL A 183 18.13 58.90 -53.10
C VAL A 183 18.94 60.15 -53.49
N HIS A 184 19.99 60.43 -52.72
CA HIS A 184 20.89 61.57 -52.94
C HIS A 184 22.21 61.09 -53.56
N LEU A 185 22.56 61.63 -54.72
CA LEU A 185 23.72 61.21 -55.51
C LEU A 185 24.60 62.43 -55.82
N SER A 186 25.90 62.29 -55.60
CA SER A 186 26.90 63.25 -56.11
C SER A 186 27.45 62.71 -57.42
N VAL A 187 27.48 63.54 -58.47
CA VAL A 187 27.85 63.10 -59.83
C VAL A 187 28.92 63.98 -60.46
N THR A 188 29.69 63.38 -61.37
CA THR A 188 30.71 64.03 -62.22
C THR A 188 30.52 63.75 -63.71
N GLU A 189 29.57 62.88 -64.06
CA GLU A 189 29.31 62.36 -65.41
C GLU A 189 27.79 62.12 -65.60
N ASP A 190 27.37 61.83 -66.83
CA ASP A 190 25.99 61.41 -67.15
C ASP A 190 25.59 60.16 -66.34
N LEU A 191 24.45 60.22 -65.65
CA LEU A 191 24.00 59.11 -64.80
C LEU A 191 22.65 58.56 -65.24
N THR A 192 22.57 57.23 -65.42
CA THR A 192 21.31 56.50 -65.54
C THR A 192 20.96 55.83 -64.24
N VAL A 193 19.86 56.27 -63.62
CA VAL A 193 19.30 55.69 -62.40
C VAL A 193 18.07 54.87 -62.76
N SER A 194 18.10 53.59 -62.39
CA SER A 194 17.00 52.65 -62.55
C SER A 194 16.38 52.40 -61.17
N VAL A 195 15.05 52.44 -61.10
CA VAL A 195 14.29 52.05 -59.90
C VAL A 195 13.52 50.77 -60.19
N THR A 196 13.59 49.85 -59.23
CA THR A 196 12.69 48.69 -59.16
C THR A 196 11.71 48.93 -58.03
N MET A 197 10.44 48.72 -58.32
CA MET A 197 9.34 48.84 -57.36
C MET A 197 8.97 47.45 -56.85
N ILE A 198 8.17 47.41 -55.78
CA ILE A 198 7.47 46.22 -55.35
C ILE A 198 6.13 46.65 -54.74
N GLU A 199 5.12 45.80 -54.86
CA GLU A 199 3.81 46.00 -54.25
C GLU A 199 3.95 46.20 -52.74
N GLU A 200 3.14 47.09 -52.16
CA GLU A 200 3.10 47.29 -50.72
C GLU A 200 2.67 46.00 -50.02
N GLY A 201 3.33 45.69 -48.92
CA GLY A 201 3.15 44.40 -48.24
C GLY A 201 3.81 43.18 -48.90
N LYS A 202 4.37 43.24 -50.12
CA LYS A 202 5.16 42.13 -50.71
C LYS A 202 6.66 42.20 -50.35
N ALA A 203 7.30 41.03 -50.38
CA ALA A 203 8.72 40.78 -50.08
C ALA A 203 9.56 40.52 -51.34
N ASP A 204 10.80 41.00 -51.34
CA ASP A 204 11.72 40.93 -52.48
C ASP A 204 12.23 39.50 -52.74
N ALA A 205 11.60 38.81 -53.70
CA ALA A 205 11.98 37.47 -54.12
C ALA A 205 13.37 37.40 -54.81
N SER A 206 13.97 38.54 -55.21
CA SER A 206 15.34 38.56 -55.75
C SER A 206 16.42 38.34 -54.68
N LEU A 207 16.05 38.30 -53.39
CA LEU A 207 16.93 37.95 -52.28
C LEU A 207 17.12 36.44 -52.09
N LEU A 208 16.33 35.60 -52.77
CA LEU A 208 16.35 34.14 -52.63
C LEU A 208 17.60 33.53 -53.28
N ILE A 209 18.25 32.59 -52.59
CA ILE A 209 19.39 31.82 -53.11
C ILE A 209 18.88 30.44 -53.52
N ILE A 210 18.59 30.28 -54.81
CA ILE A 210 18.12 29.02 -55.41
C ILE A 210 19.29 28.38 -56.17
N ASP A 211 19.54 27.09 -55.94
CA ASP A 211 20.60 26.35 -56.64
C ASP A 211 20.17 25.80 -58.01
N SER A 212 21.11 25.16 -58.73
CA SER A 212 20.87 24.59 -60.06
C SER A 212 19.90 23.41 -60.11
N THR A 213 19.44 22.89 -58.96
CA THR A 213 18.39 21.87 -58.86
C THR A 213 17.00 22.47 -58.58
N GLY A 214 16.92 23.79 -58.40
CA GLY A 214 15.72 24.48 -57.93
C GLY A 214 15.55 24.46 -56.41
N ARG A 215 16.54 24.00 -55.64
CA ARG A 215 16.43 23.99 -54.17
C ARG A 215 16.71 25.39 -53.63
N LEU A 216 15.77 25.92 -52.84
CA LEU A 216 15.99 27.16 -52.08
C LEU A 216 16.94 26.86 -50.91
N THR A 217 18.13 27.46 -50.90
CA THR A 217 19.20 27.17 -49.93
C THR A 217 19.44 28.28 -48.90
N GLY A 218 18.98 29.51 -49.18
CA GLY A 218 19.21 30.65 -48.30
C GLY A 218 18.56 31.94 -48.80
N VAL A 219 18.85 33.05 -48.13
CA VAL A 219 18.60 34.42 -48.58
C VAL A 219 19.83 35.29 -48.42
N THR A 220 20.05 36.22 -49.35
CA THR A 220 21.19 37.14 -49.33
C THR A 220 21.10 38.19 -48.21
N ASP A 221 19.88 38.59 -47.82
CA ASP A 221 19.63 39.51 -46.70
C ASP A 221 18.25 39.25 -46.06
N LYS A 222 18.25 38.52 -44.94
CA LYS A 222 17.05 38.21 -44.15
C LYS A 222 16.41 39.43 -43.46
N TYR A 223 17.13 40.54 -43.32
CA TYR A 223 16.59 41.77 -42.73
C TYR A 223 15.85 42.64 -43.76
N ARG A 224 16.17 42.47 -45.06
CA ARG A 224 15.42 43.09 -46.18
C ARG A 224 14.24 42.26 -46.66
N LEU A 225 14.20 40.95 -46.41
CA LEU A 225 13.04 40.10 -46.71
C LEU A 225 11.87 40.43 -45.77
N LYS A 226 11.03 41.40 -46.15
CA LYS A 226 9.87 41.87 -45.37
C LYS A 226 8.57 41.86 -46.17
N GLY A 227 7.50 41.32 -45.58
CA GLY A 227 6.18 41.21 -46.21
C GLY A 227 5.82 39.80 -46.68
N SER A 228 4.88 39.70 -47.62
CA SER A 228 4.38 38.47 -48.21
C SER A 228 5.27 37.99 -49.36
N LEU A 229 5.66 36.71 -49.33
CA LEU A 229 6.51 36.06 -50.33
C LEU A 229 5.77 34.94 -51.05
N ALA A 230 5.51 35.11 -52.34
CA ALA A 230 5.27 33.96 -53.21
C ALA A 230 6.63 33.39 -53.64
N LEU A 231 6.91 32.12 -53.34
CA LEU A 231 8.08 31.45 -53.91
C LEU A 231 7.82 31.17 -55.40
N PRO A 232 8.80 31.40 -56.29
CA PRO A 232 8.61 31.18 -57.72
C PRO A 232 8.52 29.68 -58.04
N ASN A 233 7.80 29.33 -59.11
CA ASN A 233 7.60 27.94 -59.57
C ASN A 233 8.90 27.23 -60.03
N THR A 234 10.04 27.92 -59.98
CA THR A 234 11.38 27.33 -60.14
C THR A 234 11.90 26.68 -58.86
N VAL A 235 11.25 26.88 -57.71
CA VAL A 235 11.62 26.22 -56.44
C VAL A 235 11.03 24.81 -56.42
N THR A 236 11.89 23.80 -56.30
CA THR A 236 11.55 22.37 -56.29
C THR A 236 11.58 21.75 -54.89
N ALA A 237 12.35 22.35 -53.98
CA ALA A 237 12.46 21.97 -52.57
C ALA A 237 12.91 23.18 -51.73
N ILE A 238 12.47 23.25 -50.47
CA ILE A 238 13.01 24.22 -49.50
C ILE A 238 14.07 23.52 -48.65
N GLY A 239 15.30 24.03 -48.72
CA GLY A 239 16.44 23.49 -48.00
C GLY A 239 16.41 23.77 -46.51
N SER A 240 17.17 22.96 -45.76
CA SER A 240 17.34 23.12 -44.33
C SER A 240 17.83 24.52 -43.98
N LYS A 241 17.16 25.19 -43.04
CA LYS A 241 17.43 26.56 -42.57
C LYS A 241 17.34 27.69 -43.61
N ALA A 242 16.82 27.44 -44.81
CA ALA A 242 16.92 28.38 -45.94
C ALA A 242 16.27 29.76 -45.72
N LEU A 243 15.28 29.86 -44.84
CA LEU A 243 14.60 31.11 -44.45
C LEU A 243 14.62 31.36 -42.93
N THR A 244 15.49 30.66 -42.17
CA THR A 244 15.60 30.83 -40.71
C THR A 244 15.81 32.29 -40.30
N LEU A 245 15.10 32.74 -39.25
CA LEU A 245 15.15 34.09 -38.69
C LEU A 245 14.77 35.23 -39.65
N CYS A 246 13.96 34.96 -40.68
CA CYS A 246 13.33 36.00 -41.51
C CYS A 246 12.14 36.64 -40.76
N THR A 247 12.41 37.34 -39.66
CA THR A 247 11.39 37.89 -38.74
C THR A 247 10.49 38.97 -39.36
N GLY A 248 10.88 39.55 -40.50
CA GLY A 248 10.06 40.50 -41.26
C GLY A 248 9.08 39.86 -42.27
N LEU A 249 9.20 38.56 -42.51
CA LEU A 249 8.33 37.82 -43.43
C LEU A 249 6.94 37.65 -42.80
N THR A 250 5.89 38.18 -43.44
CA THR A 250 4.52 38.16 -42.90
C THR A 250 3.69 37.00 -43.43
N SER A 251 3.91 36.56 -44.66
CA SER A 251 3.30 35.34 -45.17
C SER A 251 4.14 34.69 -46.26
N VAL A 252 3.95 33.38 -46.47
CA VAL A 252 4.60 32.64 -47.55
C VAL A 252 3.59 31.78 -48.33
N ILE A 253 3.70 31.80 -49.66
CA ILE A 253 3.02 30.88 -50.57
C ILE A 253 4.08 29.96 -51.16
N ILE A 254 3.96 28.67 -50.85
CA ILE A 254 4.82 27.60 -51.35
C ILE A 254 4.09 26.95 -52.54
N PRO A 255 4.61 27.04 -53.78
CA PRO A 255 3.92 26.56 -54.98
C PRO A 255 3.93 25.03 -55.09
N ASP A 256 3.04 24.50 -55.94
CA ASP A 256 2.93 23.07 -56.26
C ASP A 256 4.17 22.48 -56.96
N SER A 257 5.20 23.28 -57.29
CA SER A 257 6.50 22.78 -57.72
C SER A 257 7.36 22.22 -56.57
N VAL A 258 7.05 22.59 -55.33
CA VAL A 258 7.82 22.19 -54.13
C VAL A 258 7.38 20.81 -53.63
N THR A 259 8.36 19.93 -53.43
CA THR A 259 8.14 18.56 -52.94
C THR A 259 8.46 18.35 -51.46
N SER A 260 9.33 19.17 -50.86
CA SER A 260 9.80 19.00 -49.48
C SER A 260 10.15 20.32 -48.80
N ILE A 261 9.94 20.38 -47.48
CA ILE A 261 10.31 21.50 -46.61
C ILE A 261 11.26 20.98 -45.53
N GLY A 262 12.57 21.22 -45.70
CA GLY A 262 13.62 20.63 -44.88
C GLY A 262 13.85 21.26 -43.50
N TYR A 263 14.64 20.57 -42.67
CA TYR A 263 14.99 20.90 -41.29
C TYR A 263 15.10 22.41 -40.99
N GLN A 264 14.27 22.92 -40.07
CA GLN A 264 14.28 24.31 -39.61
C GLN A 264 14.13 25.38 -40.72
N ALA A 265 13.58 25.06 -41.90
CA ALA A 265 13.45 25.95 -43.06
C ALA A 265 13.00 27.38 -42.72
N PHE A 266 11.93 27.54 -41.95
CA PHE A 266 11.33 28.81 -41.49
C PHE A 266 11.51 29.05 -39.98
N TYR A 267 12.48 28.39 -39.34
CA TYR A 267 12.68 28.47 -37.89
C TYR A 267 12.81 29.93 -37.39
N LEU A 268 12.04 30.28 -36.37
CA LEU A 268 11.92 31.63 -35.80
C LEU A 268 11.58 32.74 -36.82
N CYS A 269 10.78 32.44 -37.86
CA CYS A 269 10.12 33.46 -38.68
C CYS A 269 8.94 34.10 -37.94
N THR A 270 9.25 34.85 -36.88
CA THR A 270 8.26 35.37 -35.92
C THR A 270 7.20 36.30 -36.53
N GLY A 271 7.45 36.88 -37.71
CA GLY A 271 6.49 37.71 -38.44
C GLY A 271 5.36 36.95 -39.13
N LEU A 272 5.48 35.62 -39.32
CA LEU A 272 4.54 34.86 -40.14
C LEU A 272 3.14 34.78 -39.51
N THR A 273 2.15 35.29 -40.24
CA THR A 273 0.70 35.22 -39.96
C THR A 273 -0.08 34.42 -41.00
N GLY A 274 0.55 33.98 -42.10
CA GLY A 274 -0.07 33.12 -43.12
C GLY A 274 0.94 32.20 -43.83
N VAL A 275 0.59 30.93 -44.00
CA VAL A 275 1.39 29.92 -44.73
C VAL A 275 0.47 29.12 -45.65
N THR A 276 0.75 29.13 -46.95
CA THR A 276 0.11 28.24 -47.94
C THR A 276 1.11 27.19 -48.39
N ILE A 277 0.74 25.91 -48.30
CA ILE A 277 1.57 24.76 -48.67
C ILE A 277 1.06 24.16 -49.99
N GLY A 278 1.95 23.92 -50.94
CA GLY A 278 1.62 23.35 -52.25
C GLY A 278 1.20 21.88 -52.17
N ASN A 279 0.30 21.47 -53.06
CA ASN A 279 -0.39 20.17 -53.12
C ASN A 279 0.49 19.01 -53.60
N ASN A 280 1.80 19.23 -53.76
CA ASN A 280 2.80 18.21 -54.07
C ASN A 280 3.88 18.09 -52.98
N VAL A 281 3.78 18.84 -51.88
CA VAL A 281 4.69 18.69 -50.73
C VAL A 281 4.39 17.36 -50.06
N THR A 282 5.37 16.46 -49.98
CA THR A 282 5.23 15.12 -49.39
C THR A 282 5.83 15.02 -47.98
N GLU A 283 6.72 15.94 -47.61
CA GLU A 283 7.44 15.94 -46.34
C GLU A 283 7.62 17.36 -45.77
N ILE A 284 7.30 17.51 -44.49
CA ILE A 284 7.60 18.69 -43.68
C ILE A 284 8.49 18.20 -42.54
N ASP A 285 9.75 18.63 -42.52
CA ASP A 285 10.82 18.05 -41.72
C ASP A 285 10.92 18.64 -40.29
N GLU A 286 11.84 18.14 -39.47
CA GLU A 286 11.99 18.54 -38.07
C GLU A 286 12.17 20.06 -37.91
N GLY A 287 11.39 20.66 -37.00
CA GLY A 287 11.42 22.08 -36.67
C GLY A 287 11.09 23.04 -37.83
N ALA A 288 10.58 22.55 -38.97
CA ALA A 288 10.46 23.29 -40.23
C ALA A 288 9.85 24.70 -40.10
N PHE A 289 8.85 24.91 -39.25
CA PHE A 289 8.27 26.21 -38.94
C PHE A 289 8.32 26.56 -37.44
N SER A 290 9.12 25.86 -36.63
CA SER A 290 9.15 26.06 -35.17
C SER A 290 9.45 27.53 -34.81
N GLY A 291 8.69 28.07 -33.85
CA GLY A 291 8.81 29.46 -33.40
C GLY A 291 8.08 30.51 -34.27
N CYS A 292 7.22 30.11 -35.20
CA CYS A 292 6.33 31.04 -35.93
C CYS A 292 5.11 31.46 -35.08
N TYR A 293 5.37 32.23 -34.00
CA TYR A 293 4.42 32.55 -32.92
C TYR A 293 3.06 33.16 -33.33
N ASN A 294 2.96 33.72 -34.54
CA ASN A 294 1.84 34.58 -34.97
C ASN A 294 0.91 33.94 -36.02
N LEU A 295 1.16 32.70 -36.48
CA LEU A 295 0.24 32.03 -37.40
C LEU A 295 -1.05 31.64 -36.68
N MET A 296 -2.21 31.97 -37.27
CA MET A 296 -3.54 31.72 -36.67
C MET A 296 -4.20 30.42 -37.14
N SER A 297 -3.92 29.99 -38.37
CA SER A 297 -4.44 28.75 -38.95
C SER A 297 -3.42 28.16 -39.93
N ILE A 298 -3.44 26.83 -40.11
CA ILE A 298 -2.65 26.16 -41.14
C ILE A 298 -3.39 24.96 -41.73
N THR A 299 -3.25 24.78 -43.05
CA THR A 299 -3.73 23.61 -43.78
C THR A 299 -2.55 22.84 -44.33
N ILE A 300 -2.46 21.57 -43.96
CA ILE A 300 -1.46 20.60 -44.41
C ILE A 300 -2.14 19.73 -45.48
N PRO A 301 -1.73 19.80 -46.76
CA PRO A 301 -2.45 19.14 -47.85
C PRO A 301 -2.33 17.62 -47.80
N ASP A 302 -3.29 16.93 -48.45
CA ASP A 302 -3.37 15.45 -48.53
C ASP A 302 -2.12 14.79 -49.18
N SER A 303 -1.23 15.56 -49.81
CA SER A 303 0.06 15.08 -50.33
C SER A 303 1.10 14.82 -49.24
N VAL A 304 1.01 15.48 -48.08
CA VAL A 304 2.01 15.37 -47.01
C VAL A 304 1.86 14.02 -46.33
N THR A 305 2.93 13.24 -46.33
CA THR A 305 2.98 11.89 -45.74
C THR A 305 3.61 11.87 -44.35
N LYS A 306 4.55 12.79 -44.10
CA LYS A 306 5.32 12.92 -42.87
C LYS A 306 5.36 14.39 -42.40
N ILE A 307 5.03 14.58 -41.13
CA ILE A 307 5.39 15.77 -40.33
C ILE A 307 6.52 15.37 -39.37
N GLY A 308 7.60 16.15 -39.31
CA GLY A 308 8.75 15.92 -38.44
C GLY A 308 8.55 16.42 -37.00
N ASP A 309 9.50 16.07 -36.15
CA ASP A 309 9.48 16.45 -34.73
C ASP A 309 9.54 17.99 -34.59
N PHE A 310 8.82 18.55 -33.63
CA PHE A 310 8.72 20.01 -33.40
C PHE A 310 8.31 20.87 -34.62
N ALA A 311 7.84 20.30 -35.74
CA ALA A 311 7.68 21.01 -37.01
C ALA A 311 6.84 22.30 -36.93
N PHE A 312 5.80 22.31 -36.11
CA PHE A 312 4.92 23.44 -35.79
C PHE A 312 4.94 23.79 -34.29
N SER A 313 6.06 23.53 -33.60
CA SER A 313 6.20 23.86 -32.17
C SER A 313 6.26 25.39 -31.94
N GLY A 314 5.60 25.84 -30.88
CA GLY A 314 5.63 27.18 -30.34
C GLY A 314 4.52 28.12 -30.82
N PHE A 315 3.46 27.65 -31.51
CA PHE A 315 2.51 28.54 -32.18
C PHE A 315 1.45 29.09 -31.23
N LYS A 316 1.84 30.12 -30.46
CA LYS A 316 1.03 30.81 -29.44
C LYS A 316 -0.25 31.49 -29.96
N SER A 317 -0.48 31.49 -31.27
CA SER A 317 -1.64 32.12 -31.93
C SER A 317 -2.51 31.15 -32.74
N LEU A 318 -2.08 29.89 -32.90
CA LEU A 318 -2.73 28.91 -33.77
C LEU A 318 -4.01 28.37 -33.11
N THR A 319 -5.16 28.66 -33.72
CA THR A 319 -6.47 28.22 -33.22
C THR A 319 -7.04 27.03 -33.99
N SER A 320 -6.50 26.74 -35.17
CA SER A 320 -6.99 25.67 -36.05
C SER A 320 -5.86 25.07 -36.90
N VAL A 321 -5.86 23.75 -37.02
CA VAL A 321 -4.99 23.00 -37.94
C VAL A 321 -5.85 22.01 -38.73
N THR A 322 -5.71 22.01 -40.05
CA THR A 322 -6.26 20.96 -40.91
C THR A 322 -5.14 20.02 -41.29
N ILE A 323 -5.18 18.78 -40.79
CA ILE A 323 -4.24 17.72 -41.15
C ILE A 323 -4.82 16.91 -42.31
N GLY A 324 -4.10 16.88 -43.44
CA GLY A 324 -4.50 16.14 -44.63
C GLY A 324 -4.51 14.62 -44.43
N LYS A 325 -5.34 13.93 -45.22
CA LYS A 325 -5.56 12.47 -45.13
C LYS A 325 -4.36 11.62 -45.56
N GLY A 326 -3.34 12.23 -46.18
CA GLY A 326 -2.07 11.55 -46.47
C GLY A 326 -1.12 11.42 -45.28
N VAL A 327 -1.35 12.15 -44.18
CA VAL A 327 -0.38 12.29 -43.07
C VAL A 327 -0.35 11.02 -42.18
N THR A 328 0.35 10.00 -42.66
CA THR A 328 0.51 8.72 -41.97
C THR A 328 1.49 8.76 -40.79
N LYS A 329 2.40 9.74 -40.74
CA LYS A 329 3.34 9.96 -39.64
C LYS A 329 3.38 11.41 -39.17
N ILE A 330 3.26 11.59 -37.85
CA ILE A 330 3.50 12.85 -37.14
C ILE A 330 4.69 12.65 -36.19
N GLY A 331 5.50 13.68 -36.00
CA GLY A 331 6.67 13.67 -35.14
C GLY A 331 6.38 14.01 -33.66
N TYR A 332 7.36 13.74 -32.80
CA TYR A 332 7.31 14.11 -31.39
C TYR A 332 7.24 15.64 -31.22
N SER A 333 6.38 16.13 -30.31
CA SER A 333 6.17 17.55 -30.06
C SER A 333 5.82 18.39 -31.30
N ALA A 334 5.28 17.77 -32.36
CA ALA A 334 5.04 18.44 -33.65
C ALA A 334 4.19 19.71 -33.54
N PHE A 335 3.31 19.81 -32.54
CA PHE A 335 2.44 20.97 -32.25
C PHE A 335 2.65 21.51 -30.82
N ASP A 336 3.84 21.33 -30.26
CA ASP A 336 4.12 21.65 -28.86
C ASP A 336 3.88 23.14 -28.54
N GLY A 337 3.13 23.43 -27.48
CA GLY A 337 2.75 24.78 -27.07
C GLY A 337 1.65 25.45 -27.93
N CYS A 338 0.98 24.73 -28.83
CA CYS A 338 -0.16 25.23 -29.62
C CYS A 338 -1.46 25.32 -28.80
N ASN A 339 -1.39 25.94 -27.62
CA ASN A 339 -2.40 25.90 -26.55
C ASN A 339 -3.60 26.85 -26.80
N LYS A 340 -4.08 26.88 -28.04
CA LYS A 340 -5.29 27.56 -28.51
C LYS A 340 -6.08 26.73 -29.54
N ILE A 341 -5.56 25.58 -29.96
CA ILE A 341 -6.30 24.64 -30.80
C ILE A 341 -7.26 23.89 -29.88
N GLU A 342 -8.56 24.01 -30.18
CA GLU A 342 -9.63 23.39 -29.37
C GLU A 342 -10.14 22.07 -29.98
N THR A 343 -9.95 21.87 -31.29
CA THR A 343 -10.39 20.68 -32.04
C THR A 343 -9.26 20.12 -32.90
N LEU A 344 -9.12 18.79 -32.94
CA LEU A 344 -8.09 18.13 -33.74
C LEU A 344 -8.59 16.78 -34.30
N ASN A 345 -8.20 16.49 -35.54
CA ASN A 345 -8.42 15.20 -36.20
C ASN A 345 -7.08 14.55 -36.53
N ILE A 346 -6.91 13.27 -36.21
CA ILE A 346 -5.64 12.53 -36.33
C ILE A 346 -5.83 11.22 -37.11
N ASN A 347 -4.94 11.01 -38.07
CA ASN A 347 -4.94 9.91 -39.05
C ASN A 347 -3.54 9.28 -39.21
N CYS A 348 -2.66 9.44 -38.20
CA CYS A 348 -1.35 8.78 -38.17
C CYS A 348 -1.39 7.48 -37.36
N LYS A 349 -0.68 6.45 -37.82
CA LYS A 349 -0.80 5.08 -37.26
C LYS A 349 -0.48 4.98 -35.78
N THR A 350 0.51 5.74 -35.34
CA THR A 350 0.83 5.96 -33.92
C THR A 350 0.68 7.44 -33.65
N VAL A 351 -0.12 7.81 -32.64
CA VAL A 351 -0.24 9.21 -32.18
C VAL A 351 0.95 9.52 -31.26
N PRO A 352 1.84 10.47 -31.59
CA PRO A 352 2.95 10.87 -30.71
C PRO A 352 2.46 11.81 -29.60
N TYR A 353 3.31 12.08 -28.60
CA TYR A 353 3.17 13.28 -27.76
C TYR A 353 3.08 14.54 -28.63
N LEU A 354 1.93 15.21 -28.62
CA LEU A 354 1.72 16.42 -29.44
C LEU A 354 2.23 17.70 -28.78
N GLY A 355 2.34 17.72 -27.44
CA GLY A 355 2.70 18.90 -26.64
C GLY A 355 1.59 19.96 -26.54
N MET A 356 0.34 19.55 -26.69
CA MET A 356 -0.84 20.42 -26.64
C MET A 356 -1.64 20.15 -25.36
N THR A 357 -2.24 21.17 -24.75
CA THR A 357 -3.05 21.02 -23.51
C THR A 357 -4.49 21.56 -23.62
N SER A 358 -4.84 22.22 -24.73
CA SER A 358 -6.10 22.97 -24.90
C SER A 358 -7.19 22.25 -25.71
N LEU A 359 -6.98 20.99 -26.06
CA LEU A 359 -7.95 20.22 -26.86
C LEU A 359 -9.23 19.98 -26.05
N LYS A 360 -10.38 20.31 -26.64
CA LYS A 360 -11.73 20.04 -26.11
C LYS A 360 -12.39 18.86 -26.79
N GLU A 361 -12.16 18.74 -28.10
CA GLU A 361 -12.66 17.68 -28.97
C GLU A 361 -11.49 17.03 -29.72
N LEU A 362 -11.50 15.70 -29.77
CA LEU A 362 -10.49 14.88 -30.44
C LEU A 362 -11.17 13.81 -31.29
N THR A 363 -10.86 13.82 -32.59
CA THR A 363 -11.21 12.74 -33.51
C THR A 363 -9.96 11.92 -33.81
N LEU A 364 -10.06 10.61 -33.54
CA LEU A 364 -9.11 9.60 -34.01
C LEU A 364 -9.81 8.81 -35.13
N ASP A 365 -9.14 8.57 -36.24
CA ASP A 365 -9.67 7.82 -37.37
C ASP A 365 -9.32 6.31 -37.32
N ASP A 366 -9.93 5.53 -38.22
CA ASP A 366 -9.74 4.07 -38.31
C ASP A 366 -8.34 3.62 -38.80
N ASN A 367 -7.42 4.54 -39.15
CA ASN A 367 -6.01 4.23 -39.42
C ASN A 367 -5.14 4.36 -38.15
N VAL A 368 -5.64 4.96 -37.07
CA VAL A 368 -4.93 5.03 -35.78
C VAL A 368 -4.89 3.65 -35.13
N ASN A 369 -3.70 3.07 -34.98
CA ASN A 369 -3.49 1.75 -34.35
C ASN A 369 -2.94 1.84 -32.92
N GLU A 370 -2.23 2.91 -32.60
CA GLU A 370 -1.62 3.12 -31.28
C GLU A 370 -1.80 4.57 -30.83
N ILE A 371 -2.30 4.76 -29.61
CA ILE A 371 -2.21 6.05 -28.91
C ILE A 371 -0.90 5.99 -28.12
N GLY A 372 0.13 6.73 -28.55
CA GLY A 372 1.48 6.59 -28.02
C GLY A 372 1.69 7.15 -26.61
N GLU A 373 2.92 7.01 -26.11
CA GLU A 373 3.32 7.56 -24.82
C GLU A 373 3.06 9.08 -24.75
N GLN A 374 2.41 9.50 -23.67
CA GLN A 374 2.03 10.89 -23.37
C GLN A 374 1.15 11.60 -24.43
N ALA A 375 0.58 10.92 -25.44
CA ALA A 375 -0.09 11.52 -26.61
C ALA A 375 -0.91 12.81 -26.33
N PHE A 376 -1.76 12.79 -25.30
CA PHE A 376 -2.66 13.86 -24.85
C PHE A 376 -2.40 14.30 -23.40
N TYR A 377 -1.17 14.11 -22.90
CA TYR A 377 -0.77 14.43 -21.53
C TYR A 377 -1.19 15.85 -21.11
N SER A 378 -1.94 15.93 -20.01
CA SER A 378 -2.51 17.18 -19.45
C SER A 378 -3.41 17.98 -20.40
N CYS A 379 -4.15 17.32 -21.32
CA CYS A 379 -5.30 17.93 -22.00
C CYS A 379 -6.47 18.11 -21.02
N THR A 380 -6.39 19.10 -20.13
CA THR A 380 -7.37 19.32 -19.06
C THR A 380 -8.77 19.65 -19.55
N ASP A 381 -8.87 20.22 -20.75
CA ASP A 381 -10.12 20.67 -21.36
C ASP A 381 -10.82 19.57 -22.20
N LEU A 382 -10.16 18.41 -22.39
CA LEU A 382 -10.66 17.32 -23.24
C LEU A 382 -11.81 16.60 -22.53
N THR A 383 -13.02 16.80 -23.03
CA THR A 383 -14.24 16.29 -22.36
C THR A 383 -14.58 14.85 -22.70
N ASN A 384 -14.27 14.45 -23.95
CA ASN A 384 -14.62 13.15 -24.50
C ASN A 384 -13.50 12.67 -25.43
N VAL A 385 -13.28 11.35 -25.48
CA VAL A 385 -12.46 10.70 -26.51
C VAL A 385 -13.16 9.45 -27.01
N THR A 386 -13.35 9.34 -28.33
CA THR A 386 -13.75 8.09 -28.97
C THR A 386 -12.50 7.36 -29.41
N ILE A 387 -12.25 6.18 -28.85
CA ILE A 387 -11.14 5.30 -29.24
C ILE A 387 -11.67 4.33 -30.32
N PRO A 388 -11.20 4.41 -31.57
CA PRO A 388 -11.72 3.57 -32.65
C PRO A 388 -11.25 2.11 -32.53
N ASN A 389 -12.02 1.19 -33.15
CA ASN A 389 -11.75 -0.25 -33.12
C ASN A 389 -10.47 -0.67 -33.89
N SER A 390 -9.75 0.29 -34.48
CA SER A 390 -8.44 0.14 -35.07
C SER A 390 -7.30 0.19 -34.04
N VAL A 391 -7.54 0.78 -32.86
CA VAL A 391 -6.54 0.94 -31.80
C VAL A 391 -6.36 -0.36 -31.04
N THR A 392 -5.13 -0.86 -30.99
CA THR A 392 -4.75 -2.06 -30.22
C THR A 392 -3.99 -1.72 -28.94
N LYS A 393 -3.40 -0.53 -28.85
CA LYS A 393 -2.53 -0.12 -27.74
C LYS A 393 -2.75 1.32 -27.29
N ILE A 394 -2.78 1.51 -25.97
CA ILE A 394 -2.75 2.81 -25.31
C ILE A 394 -1.45 2.90 -24.50
N GLY A 395 -0.60 3.88 -24.80
CA GLY A 395 0.73 4.03 -24.24
C GLY A 395 0.75 4.55 -22.80
N ASN A 396 1.95 4.56 -22.22
CA ASN A 396 2.17 5.11 -20.88
C ASN A 396 1.71 6.57 -20.83
N LYS A 397 0.99 6.95 -19.77
CA LYS A 397 0.60 8.35 -19.49
C LYS A 397 -0.18 9.04 -20.63
N ALA A 398 -0.73 8.29 -21.58
CA ALA A 398 -1.32 8.79 -22.83
C ALA A 398 -2.38 9.88 -22.63
N PHE A 399 -3.18 9.76 -21.59
CA PHE A 399 -4.21 10.72 -21.14
C PHE A 399 -3.97 11.20 -19.70
N GLN A 400 -2.76 11.04 -19.12
CA GLN A 400 -2.52 11.45 -17.73
C GLN A 400 -2.86 12.93 -17.55
N GLY A 401 -3.68 13.26 -16.54
CA GLY A 401 -4.12 14.62 -16.26
C GLY A 401 -5.19 15.17 -17.20
N CYS A 402 -5.85 14.34 -18.02
CA CYS A 402 -7.03 14.74 -18.80
C CYS A 402 -8.26 14.89 -17.89
N THR A 403 -8.24 15.90 -17.02
CA THR A 403 -9.28 16.15 -16.01
C THR A 403 -10.66 16.47 -16.59
N GLY A 404 -10.78 16.76 -17.88
CA GLY A 404 -12.06 17.02 -18.54
C GLY A 404 -12.89 15.77 -18.81
N LEU A 405 -12.26 14.59 -18.91
CA LEU A 405 -12.91 13.35 -19.35
C LEU A 405 -14.00 12.91 -18.36
N THR A 406 -15.21 12.65 -18.87
CA THR A 406 -16.37 12.22 -18.06
C THR A 406 -16.72 10.74 -18.18
N ASP A 407 -16.46 10.14 -19.35
CA ASP A 407 -16.72 8.73 -19.65
C ASP A 407 -15.61 8.19 -20.56
N VAL A 408 -15.20 6.94 -20.35
CA VAL A 408 -14.17 6.27 -21.17
C VAL A 408 -14.61 4.87 -21.54
N ILE A 409 -14.58 4.58 -22.85
CA ILE A 409 -14.82 3.25 -23.42
C ILE A 409 -13.51 2.77 -24.04
N ILE A 410 -12.96 1.68 -23.50
CA ILE A 410 -11.83 0.96 -24.09
C ILE A 410 -12.41 -0.15 -24.99
N PRO A 411 -12.26 -0.07 -26.33
CA PRO A 411 -12.91 -0.99 -27.25
C PRO A 411 -12.31 -2.41 -27.22
N ASP A 412 -13.05 -3.36 -27.80
CA ASP A 412 -12.68 -4.79 -27.92
C ASP A 412 -11.34 -5.05 -28.64
N SER A 413 -10.79 -4.05 -29.34
CA SER A 413 -9.52 -4.13 -30.06
C SER A 413 -8.28 -3.88 -29.20
N VAL A 414 -8.41 -3.18 -28.06
CA VAL A 414 -7.28 -2.80 -27.21
C VAL A 414 -6.79 -4.00 -26.40
N THR A 415 -5.55 -4.42 -26.65
CA THR A 415 -4.89 -5.54 -25.96
C THR A 415 -3.98 -5.10 -24.83
N GLU A 416 -3.51 -3.85 -24.83
CA GLU A 416 -2.56 -3.29 -23.87
C GLU A 416 -2.95 -1.87 -23.42
N ILE A 417 -2.94 -1.63 -22.10
CA ILE A 417 -3.01 -0.28 -21.50
C ILE A 417 -1.74 -0.03 -20.69
N GLY A 418 -1.02 1.03 -21.03
CA GLY A 418 0.25 1.43 -20.44
C GLY A 418 0.15 1.98 -19.02
N LYS A 419 1.31 2.09 -18.36
CA LYS A 419 1.44 2.61 -17.00
C LYS A 419 0.89 4.03 -16.91
N ALA A 420 0.07 4.30 -15.90
CA ALA A 420 -0.57 5.59 -15.63
C ALA A 420 -1.36 6.19 -16.82
N ALA A 421 -1.83 5.38 -17.79
CA ALA A 421 -2.43 5.85 -19.05
C ALA A 421 -3.55 6.88 -18.89
N PHE A 422 -4.43 6.72 -17.89
CA PHE A 422 -5.53 7.63 -17.54
C PHE A 422 -5.37 8.21 -16.12
N LYS A 423 -4.15 8.23 -15.58
CA LYS A 423 -3.89 8.69 -14.21
C LYS A 423 -4.36 10.14 -14.02
N ASP A 424 -4.92 10.45 -12.86
CA ASP A 424 -5.46 11.77 -12.49
C ASP A 424 -6.66 12.26 -13.35
N CYS A 425 -7.30 11.40 -14.15
CA CYS A 425 -8.54 11.71 -14.88
C CYS A 425 -9.76 11.76 -13.94
N SER A 426 -9.74 12.72 -13.02
CA SER A 426 -10.58 12.81 -11.81
C SER A 426 -12.08 13.13 -12.02
N ASN A 427 -12.55 13.25 -13.27
CA ASN A 427 -13.96 13.44 -13.62
C ASN A 427 -14.62 12.23 -14.30
N ILE A 428 -13.89 11.15 -14.61
CA ILE A 428 -14.50 9.95 -15.20
C ILE A 428 -15.49 9.34 -14.20
N THR A 429 -16.71 9.02 -14.65
CA THR A 429 -17.80 8.46 -13.82
C THR A 429 -18.15 7.03 -14.22
N GLY A 430 -18.20 6.74 -15.53
CA GLY A 430 -18.33 5.40 -16.09
C GLY A 430 -17.04 4.95 -16.80
N LEU A 431 -16.65 3.69 -16.58
CA LEU A 431 -15.57 3.03 -17.30
C LEU A 431 -16.05 1.69 -17.88
N THR A 432 -15.87 1.52 -19.19
CA THR A 432 -16.13 0.24 -19.88
C THR A 432 -14.83 -0.28 -20.49
N ILE A 433 -14.51 -1.55 -20.21
CA ILE A 433 -13.32 -2.25 -20.73
C ILE A 433 -13.76 -3.48 -21.53
N GLY A 434 -13.51 -3.43 -22.85
CA GLY A 434 -13.80 -4.50 -23.81
C GLY A 434 -12.97 -5.77 -23.63
N LYS A 435 -13.26 -6.76 -24.48
CA LYS A 435 -12.79 -8.14 -24.32
C LYS A 435 -11.31 -8.39 -24.67
N GLY A 436 -10.72 -7.50 -25.48
CA GLY A 436 -9.38 -7.68 -26.06
C GLY A 436 -8.22 -7.55 -25.07
N LEU A 437 -8.43 -6.92 -23.92
CA LEU A 437 -7.36 -6.57 -22.99
C LEU A 437 -6.70 -7.83 -22.39
N THR A 438 -5.42 -8.03 -22.71
CA THR A 438 -4.58 -9.12 -22.20
C THR A 438 -3.49 -8.65 -21.26
N THR A 439 -3.10 -7.37 -21.33
CA THR A 439 -1.90 -6.86 -20.67
C THR A 439 -2.16 -5.52 -19.98
N ILE A 440 -1.94 -5.51 -18.66
CA ILE A 440 -1.68 -4.30 -17.87
C ILE A 440 -0.34 -4.50 -17.18
N HIS A 441 0.50 -3.47 -17.17
CA HIS A 441 1.83 -3.48 -16.56
C HIS A 441 1.77 -3.31 -15.02
N ASP A 442 1.21 -4.33 -14.34
CA ASP A 442 1.00 -4.42 -12.87
C ASP A 442 2.15 -5.16 -12.14
N GLU A 443 3.34 -5.25 -12.75
CA GLU A 443 4.39 -6.20 -12.33
C GLU A 443 5.07 -5.86 -10.98
N ASP A 444 4.86 -4.66 -10.45
CA ASP A 444 5.45 -4.20 -9.18
C ASP A 444 4.37 -3.79 -8.17
N TYR A 445 4.21 -4.57 -7.09
CA TYR A 445 3.31 -4.27 -5.96
C TYR A 445 3.57 -2.90 -5.29
N TYR A 446 4.77 -2.33 -5.51
CA TYR A 446 5.21 -1.03 -5.02
C TYR A 446 5.09 0.11 -6.05
N SER A 447 4.63 -0.16 -7.28
CA SER A 447 4.51 0.86 -8.33
C SER A 447 3.16 1.60 -8.26
N ASN A 448 3.21 2.91 -8.02
CA ASN A 448 2.02 3.78 -7.98
C ASN A 448 1.60 4.26 -9.40
N GLU A 449 1.68 3.37 -10.38
CA GLU A 449 1.51 3.65 -11.81
C GLU A 449 0.36 2.85 -12.46
N PHE A 450 -0.66 2.45 -11.68
CA PHE A 450 -1.90 1.86 -12.20
C PHE A 450 -2.54 2.75 -13.28
N PRO A 451 -3.12 2.20 -14.35
CA PRO A 451 -3.65 3.00 -15.46
C PRO A 451 -4.71 4.03 -15.05
N PHE A 452 -5.53 3.76 -14.04
CA PHE A 452 -6.64 4.62 -13.59
C PHE A 452 -6.42 5.20 -12.18
N ASP A 453 -5.17 5.28 -11.73
CA ASP A 453 -4.86 5.87 -10.42
C ASP A 453 -5.34 7.33 -10.33
N GLY A 454 -5.91 7.73 -9.19
CA GLY A 454 -6.49 9.08 -9.02
C GLY A 454 -7.83 9.33 -9.74
N CYS A 455 -8.42 8.35 -10.43
CA CYS A 455 -9.76 8.45 -11.05
C CYS A 455 -10.90 8.35 -10.02
N ASN A 456 -10.92 9.27 -9.05
CA ASN A 456 -11.68 9.19 -7.80
C ASN A 456 -13.21 9.36 -7.90
N LYS A 457 -13.79 9.29 -9.11
CA LYS A 457 -15.24 9.44 -9.37
C LYS A 457 -15.85 8.29 -10.16
N ILE A 458 -15.06 7.30 -10.59
CA ILE A 458 -15.61 6.14 -11.29
C ILE A 458 -16.38 5.32 -10.25
N GLU A 459 -17.71 5.31 -10.35
CA GLU A 459 -18.57 4.57 -9.42
C GLU A 459 -19.02 3.22 -9.98
N LYS A 460 -19.04 3.09 -11.32
CA LYS A 460 -19.43 1.87 -12.05
C LYS A 460 -18.34 1.43 -13.03
N LEU A 461 -17.95 0.16 -12.93
CA LEU A 461 -17.06 -0.51 -13.89
C LEU A 461 -17.84 -1.61 -14.63
N ASN A 462 -17.73 -1.62 -15.95
CA ASN A 462 -18.08 -2.78 -16.78
C ASN A 462 -16.80 -3.32 -17.40
N ILE A 463 -16.45 -4.59 -17.12
CA ILE A 463 -15.19 -5.19 -17.55
C ILE A 463 -15.40 -6.60 -18.11
N ASN A 464 -15.01 -6.80 -19.37
CA ASN A 464 -15.26 -8.04 -20.12
C ASN A 464 -13.97 -8.69 -20.64
N CYS A 465 -12.81 -8.29 -20.14
CA CYS A 465 -11.52 -8.87 -20.53
C CYS A 465 -11.29 -10.27 -19.94
N LYS A 466 -10.45 -11.10 -20.59
CA LYS A 466 -10.30 -12.52 -20.26
C LYS A 466 -9.83 -12.79 -18.83
N THR A 467 -8.97 -11.91 -18.31
CA THR A 467 -8.45 -11.95 -16.93
C THR A 467 -8.69 -10.58 -16.31
N VAL A 468 -9.55 -10.50 -15.30
CA VAL A 468 -9.90 -9.22 -14.67
C VAL A 468 -8.69 -8.73 -13.86
N PRO A 469 -8.13 -7.53 -14.15
CA PRO A 469 -6.89 -7.05 -13.56
C PRO A 469 -7.12 -6.04 -12.42
N ARG A 470 -6.04 -5.68 -11.73
CA ARG A 470 -6.02 -4.62 -10.72
C ARG A 470 -5.96 -3.23 -11.37
N LEU A 471 -6.99 -2.41 -11.12
CA LEU A 471 -7.11 -1.05 -11.68
C LEU A 471 -6.88 0.08 -10.64
N ASN A 472 -6.89 -0.24 -9.34
CA ASN A 472 -6.77 0.67 -8.19
C ASN A 472 -7.90 1.74 -8.05
N ILE A 473 -9.09 1.49 -8.59
CA ILE A 473 -10.19 2.47 -8.65
C ILE A 473 -11.02 2.47 -7.36
N LYS A 474 -10.52 3.12 -6.30
CA LYS A 474 -11.09 3.06 -4.95
C LYS A 474 -12.51 3.65 -4.77
N SER A 475 -13.05 4.33 -5.77
CA SER A 475 -14.40 4.93 -5.78
C SER A 475 -15.52 4.00 -6.23
N LEU A 476 -15.21 2.80 -6.76
CA LEU A 476 -16.24 1.90 -7.30
C LEU A 476 -17.26 1.48 -6.24
N LYS A 477 -18.54 1.51 -6.62
CA LYS A 477 -19.71 1.00 -5.88
C LYS A 477 -20.35 -0.21 -6.56
N GLU A 478 -20.19 -0.31 -7.87
CA GLU A 478 -20.72 -1.40 -8.70
C GLU A 478 -19.64 -1.91 -9.68
N VAL A 479 -19.46 -3.23 -9.76
CA VAL A 479 -18.64 -3.89 -10.77
C VAL A 479 -19.47 -4.94 -11.51
N ILE A 480 -19.52 -4.84 -12.83
CA ILE A 480 -20.05 -5.87 -13.72
C ILE A 480 -18.87 -6.55 -14.42
N ILE A 481 -18.69 -7.84 -14.15
CA ILE A 481 -17.72 -8.70 -14.82
C ILE A 481 -18.47 -9.50 -15.88
N GLY A 482 -18.15 -9.26 -17.16
CA GLY A 482 -18.84 -9.89 -18.29
C GLY A 482 -18.41 -11.33 -18.60
N ASP A 483 -19.24 -12.05 -19.35
CA ASP A 483 -19.08 -13.49 -19.64
C ASP A 483 -17.86 -13.87 -20.50
N ASN A 484 -16.97 -12.95 -20.89
CA ASN A 484 -15.66 -13.30 -21.48
C ASN A 484 -14.54 -13.39 -20.43
N ALA A 485 -14.76 -12.95 -19.19
CA ALA A 485 -13.83 -13.16 -18.09
C ALA A 485 -13.82 -14.63 -17.64
N ALA A 486 -12.62 -15.21 -17.55
CA ALA A 486 -12.39 -16.56 -17.02
C ALA A 486 -11.77 -16.54 -15.61
N ILE A 487 -10.93 -15.53 -15.31
CA ILE A 487 -10.22 -15.42 -14.02
C ILE A 487 -10.41 -14.01 -13.47
N ILE A 488 -10.70 -13.90 -12.17
CA ILE A 488 -10.56 -12.64 -11.43
C ILE A 488 -9.19 -12.68 -10.73
N ASN A 489 -8.22 -11.91 -11.22
CA ASN A 489 -6.85 -11.97 -10.72
C ASN A 489 -6.78 -11.51 -9.25
N GLY A 490 -5.72 -11.96 -8.57
CA GLY A 490 -5.49 -11.61 -7.18
C GLY A 490 -5.38 -10.10 -6.96
N TYR A 491 -5.86 -9.64 -5.82
CA TYR A 491 -5.93 -8.22 -5.42
C TYR A 491 -6.75 -7.26 -6.32
N SER A 492 -7.41 -7.71 -7.40
CA SER A 492 -8.05 -6.84 -8.39
C SER A 492 -8.97 -5.76 -7.80
N PHE A 493 -9.79 -6.17 -6.82
CA PHE A 493 -10.72 -5.34 -6.05
C PHE A 493 -10.36 -5.29 -4.55
N SER A 494 -9.12 -5.63 -4.17
CA SER A 494 -8.72 -5.63 -2.76
C SER A 494 -8.75 -4.23 -2.14
N ASN A 495 -9.36 -4.11 -0.97
CA ASN A 495 -9.57 -2.89 -0.21
C ASN A 495 -10.33 -1.82 -1.01
N TYR A 496 -11.40 -2.21 -1.74
CA TYR A 496 -12.36 -1.29 -2.35
C TYR A 496 -13.55 -1.16 -1.38
N THR A 497 -13.38 -0.34 -0.34
CA THR A 497 -14.34 -0.21 0.77
C THR A 497 -15.66 0.46 0.39
N SER A 498 -15.71 1.11 -0.78
CA SER A 498 -16.92 1.68 -1.38
C SER A 498 -17.75 0.67 -2.18
N LEU A 499 -17.20 -0.50 -2.51
CA LEU A 499 -17.84 -1.49 -3.39
C LEU A 499 -18.99 -2.17 -2.65
N THR A 500 -20.22 -1.99 -3.14
CA THR A 500 -21.44 -2.56 -2.53
C THR A 500 -22.06 -3.68 -3.37
N ASN A 501 -21.96 -3.62 -4.70
CA ASN A 501 -22.60 -4.57 -5.61
C ASN A 501 -21.56 -5.16 -6.58
N ILE A 502 -21.60 -6.48 -6.80
CA ILE A 502 -20.79 -7.16 -7.83
C ILE A 502 -21.64 -8.15 -8.63
N THR A 503 -21.43 -8.19 -9.94
CA THR A 503 -21.97 -9.20 -10.85
C THR A 503 -20.80 -9.97 -11.45
N ILE A 504 -20.78 -11.30 -11.27
CA ILE A 504 -19.74 -12.19 -11.78
C ILE A 504 -20.28 -12.95 -13.00
N GLY A 505 -19.56 -12.90 -14.12
CA GLY A 505 -19.96 -13.54 -15.37
C GLY A 505 -19.92 -15.08 -15.33
N ASN A 506 -20.78 -15.72 -16.10
CA ASN A 506 -21.09 -17.16 -16.07
C ASN A 506 -20.03 -18.04 -16.77
N ASN A 507 -18.84 -17.49 -17.03
CA ASN A 507 -17.67 -18.22 -17.53
C ASN A 507 -16.43 -18.00 -16.63
N VAL A 508 -16.56 -17.28 -15.51
CA VAL A 508 -15.48 -17.14 -14.52
C VAL A 508 -15.29 -18.49 -13.83
N THR A 509 -14.10 -19.08 -13.95
CA THR A 509 -13.74 -20.36 -13.31
C THR A 509 -13.00 -20.17 -11.99
N THR A 510 -12.26 -19.07 -11.85
CA THR A 510 -11.35 -18.86 -10.71
C THR A 510 -11.50 -17.44 -10.14
N ILE A 511 -11.68 -17.35 -8.82
CA ILE A 511 -11.60 -16.10 -8.05
C ILE A 511 -10.30 -16.15 -7.24
N SER A 512 -9.22 -15.55 -7.73
CA SER A 512 -7.87 -15.72 -7.15
C SER A 512 -7.65 -14.99 -5.82
N ASP A 513 -6.52 -15.30 -5.18
CA ASP A 513 -6.10 -14.81 -3.87
C ASP A 513 -6.33 -13.30 -3.65
N ASN A 514 -6.99 -12.96 -2.55
CA ASN A 514 -7.31 -11.59 -2.13
C ASN A 514 -8.16 -10.77 -3.14
N ALA A 515 -8.78 -11.36 -4.17
CA ALA A 515 -9.50 -10.64 -5.23
C ALA A 515 -10.44 -9.52 -4.72
N PHE A 516 -11.21 -9.77 -3.66
CA PHE A 516 -12.13 -8.82 -3.00
C PHE A 516 -11.76 -8.58 -1.52
N SER A 517 -10.57 -8.99 -1.08
CA SER A 517 -10.10 -8.88 0.32
C SER A 517 -10.16 -7.44 0.81
N GLY A 518 -10.93 -7.16 1.85
CA GLY A 518 -11.15 -5.83 2.42
C GLY A 518 -12.30 -5.01 1.79
N CYS A 519 -13.20 -5.62 1.01
CA CYS A 519 -14.42 -4.97 0.52
C CYS A 519 -15.48 -4.81 1.63
N THR A 520 -15.21 -3.96 2.62
CA THR A 520 -16.09 -3.67 3.77
C THR A 520 -17.41 -2.94 3.41
N GLY A 521 -17.62 -2.63 2.13
CA GLY A 521 -18.89 -2.14 1.59
C GLY A 521 -19.85 -3.24 1.13
N LEU A 522 -19.32 -4.42 0.77
CA LEU A 522 -20.04 -5.49 0.07
C LEU A 522 -21.09 -6.13 0.98
N THR A 523 -22.33 -6.26 0.50
CA THR A 523 -23.46 -6.81 1.27
C THR A 523 -23.76 -8.26 0.95
N ASP A 524 -23.52 -8.69 -0.28
CA ASP A 524 -23.89 -10.00 -0.81
C ASP A 524 -23.01 -10.35 -2.02
N VAL A 525 -22.88 -11.65 -2.31
CA VAL A 525 -22.26 -12.13 -3.56
C VAL A 525 -22.95 -13.40 -4.06
N ILE A 526 -23.14 -13.45 -5.38
CA ILE A 526 -23.48 -14.67 -6.11
C ILE A 526 -22.23 -15.12 -6.86
N ILE A 527 -21.69 -16.26 -6.46
CA ILE A 527 -20.58 -16.94 -7.13
C ILE A 527 -21.22 -17.94 -8.10
N PRO A 528 -21.10 -17.76 -9.43
CA PRO A 528 -21.84 -18.55 -10.40
C PRO A 528 -21.33 -20.00 -10.49
N ASP A 529 -22.17 -20.90 -10.99
CA ASP A 529 -21.87 -22.33 -11.20
C ASP A 529 -20.66 -22.60 -12.12
N SER A 530 -20.11 -21.59 -12.81
CA SER A 530 -18.88 -21.73 -13.58
C SER A 530 -17.61 -21.76 -12.72
N VAL A 531 -17.67 -21.24 -11.48
CA VAL A 531 -16.50 -21.15 -10.60
C VAL A 531 -16.19 -22.53 -10.00
N THR A 532 -14.94 -22.96 -10.14
CA THR A 532 -14.40 -24.18 -9.51
C THR A 532 -13.54 -23.87 -8.28
N GLU A 533 -12.96 -22.66 -8.21
CA GLU A 533 -11.93 -22.31 -7.23
C GLU A 533 -12.15 -20.93 -6.62
N ILE A 534 -12.17 -20.87 -5.28
CA ILE A 534 -12.11 -19.63 -4.49
C ILE A 534 -10.74 -19.59 -3.78
N GLY A 535 -9.90 -18.61 -4.15
CA GLY A 535 -8.52 -18.45 -3.71
C GLY A 535 -8.36 -17.91 -2.28
N ALA A 536 -7.12 -17.91 -1.79
CA ALA A 536 -6.81 -17.61 -0.40
C ALA A 536 -7.16 -16.16 -0.05
N SER A 537 -7.86 -15.97 1.07
CA SER A 537 -8.37 -14.66 1.49
C SER A 537 -9.27 -13.95 0.46
N ALA A 538 -9.84 -14.63 -0.55
CA ALA A 538 -10.54 -13.99 -1.68
C ALA A 538 -11.59 -12.94 -1.28
N PHE A 539 -12.37 -13.18 -0.22
CA PHE A 539 -13.36 -12.27 0.37
C PHE A 539 -13.05 -11.91 1.82
N ALA A 540 -11.81 -12.10 2.29
CA ALA A 540 -11.45 -11.85 3.69
C ALA A 540 -11.76 -10.39 4.11
N SER A 541 -12.22 -10.20 5.34
CA SER A 541 -12.60 -8.91 5.92
C SER A 541 -13.66 -8.12 5.12
N CYS A 542 -14.54 -8.79 4.36
CA CYS A 542 -15.77 -8.18 3.86
C CYS A 542 -16.80 -8.05 5.01
N THR A 543 -16.56 -7.10 5.93
CA THR A 543 -17.25 -7.05 7.24
C THR A 543 -18.77 -6.83 7.19
N LYS A 544 -19.33 -6.44 6.04
CA LYS A 544 -20.78 -6.31 5.79
C LYS A 544 -21.40 -7.44 4.98
N LEU A 545 -20.60 -8.37 4.46
CA LEU A 545 -21.06 -9.44 3.58
C LEU A 545 -21.98 -10.37 4.37
N ALA A 546 -23.29 -10.26 4.17
CA ALA A 546 -24.32 -10.87 5.01
C ALA A 546 -24.71 -12.27 4.54
N THR A 547 -24.62 -12.52 3.23
CA THR A 547 -24.92 -13.79 2.57
C THR A 547 -23.93 -14.05 1.43
N VAL A 548 -23.61 -15.33 1.21
CA VAL A 548 -22.79 -15.81 0.09
C VAL A 548 -23.54 -16.97 -0.56
N ASN A 549 -23.85 -16.86 -1.85
CA ASN A 549 -24.33 -17.99 -2.64
C ASN A 549 -23.15 -18.58 -3.42
N ILE A 550 -22.80 -19.84 -3.15
CA ILE A 550 -21.63 -20.53 -3.72
C ILE A 550 -22.11 -21.50 -4.81
N GLY A 551 -21.58 -21.34 -6.03
CA GLY A 551 -21.96 -22.16 -7.19
C GLY A 551 -21.66 -23.65 -7.03
N ASN A 552 -22.51 -24.49 -7.61
CA ASN A 552 -22.60 -25.94 -7.40
C ASN A 552 -21.46 -26.76 -8.04
N ASN A 553 -20.42 -26.10 -8.59
CA ASN A 553 -19.21 -26.74 -9.11
C ASN A 553 -17.93 -26.26 -8.42
N VAL A 554 -18.03 -25.44 -7.35
CA VAL A 554 -16.86 -25.05 -6.55
C VAL A 554 -16.31 -26.28 -5.84
N THR A 555 -15.06 -26.67 -6.11
CA THR A 555 -14.40 -27.83 -5.48
C THR A 555 -13.51 -27.44 -4.31
N THR A 556 -12.94 -26.22 -4.37
CA THR A 556 -11.94 -25.74 -3.39
C THR A 556 -12.29 -24.34 -2.89
N ILE A 557 -12.41 -24.21 -1.57
CA ILE A 557 -12.51 -22.93 -0.86
C ILE A 557 -11.22 -22.77 -0.04
N SER A 558 -10.32 -21.91 -0.49
CA SER A 558 -8.95 -21.83 0.02
C SER A 558 -8.82 -21.13 1.38
N ASN A 559 -7.64 -21.27 2.00
CA ASN A 559 -7.29 -20.71 3.31
C ASN A 559 -7.76 -19.25 3.50
N ASN A 560 -8.45 -18.98 4.61
CA ASN A 560 -8.99 -17.67 5.00
C ASN A 560 -10.03 -17.04 4.03
N ALA A 561 -10.59 -17.76 3.05
CA ALA A 561 -11.38 -17.15 1.96
C ALA A 561 -12.48 -16.18 2.42
N PHE A 562 -13.17 -16.45 3.54
CA PHE A 562 -14.18 -15.57 4.15
C PHE A 562 -13.80 -15.09 5.56
N SER A 563 -12.53 -15.22 5.97
CA SER A 563 -12.03 -14.87 7.30
C SER A 563 -12.31 -13.41 7.64
N GLY A 564 -12.91 -13.14 8.80
CA GLY A 564 -13.29 -11.80 9.23
C GLY A 564 -14.52 -11.20 8.53
N CYS A 565 -15.35 -11.99 7.84
CA CYS A 565 -16.66 -11.55 7.37
C CYS A 565 -17.65 -11.45 8.55
N THR A 566 -17.46 -10.46 9.42
CA THR A 566 -18.19 -10.29 10.69
C THR A 566 -19.71 -10.19 10.53
N GLY A 567 -20.19 -9.77 9.35
CA GLY A 567 -21.60 -9.66 9.01
C GLY A 567 -22.23 -10.93 8.43
N LEU A 568 -21.44 -11.95 8.07
CA LEU A 568 -21.91 -13.15 7.38
C LEU A 568 -22.82 -13.95 8.31
N THR A 569 -24.11 -14.02 7.98
CA THR A 569 -25.15 -14.60 8.86
C THR A 569 -25.34 -16.10 8.64
N SER A 570 -25.17 -16.55 7.41
CA SER A 570 -25.29 -17.94 6.97
C SER A 570 -24.49 -18.14 5.69
N VAL A 571 -24.05 -19.38 5.48
CA VAL A 571 -23.42 -19.84 4.24
C VAL A 571 -23.82 -21.29 4.01
N THR A 572 -24.15 -21.61 2.76
CA THR A 572 -24.31 -23.00 2.30
C THR A 572 -23.07 -23.35 1.49
N ILE A 573 -22.32 -24.33 1.95
CA ILE A 573 -21.25 -24.95 1.16
C ILE A 573 -21.92 -26.00 0.26
N PRO A 574 -21.66 -26.06 -1.05
CA PRO A 574 -22.26 -27.04 -1.94
C PRO A 574 -21.53 -28.38 -1.90
N ASP A 575 -22.24 -29.47 -2.22
CA ASP A 575 -21.78 -30.87 -2.21
C ASP A 575 -20.62 -31.16 -3.20
N SER A 576 -20.21 -30.17 -4.01
CA SER A 576 -19.03 -30.22 -4.87
C SER A 576 -17.73 -29.93 -4.11
N VAL A 577 -17.77 -29.28 -2.95
CA VAL A 577 -16.58 -28.82 -2.22
C VAL A 577 -15.89 -29.99 -1.53
N THR A 578 -14.73 -30.38 -2.05
CA THR A 578 -13.86 -31.41 -1.46
C THR A 578 -12.82 -30.83 -0.52
N GLU A 579 -12.55 -29.52 -0.56
CA GLU A 579 -11.51 -28.86 0.23
C GLU A 579 -12.02 -27.55 0.85
N ILE A 580 -11.99 -27.48 2.19
CA ILE A 580 -12.25 -26.26 2.97
C ILE A 580 -10.95 -25.89 3.70
N GLY A 581 -10.33 -24.80 3.28
CA GLY A 581 -9.04 -24.35 3.78
C GLY A 581 -9.06 -23.90 5.25
N GLN A 582 -7.88 -23.83 5.84
CA GLN A 582 -7.65 -23.37 7.20
C GLN A 582 -8.20 -21.94 7.38
N ARG A 583 -8.81 -21.67 8.54
CA ARG A 583 -9.41 -20.36 8.89
C ARG A 583 -10.48 -19.83 7.92
N THR A 584 -11.06 -20.65 7.03
CA THR A 584 -11.99 -20.16 5.98
C THR A 584 -13.09 -19.24 6.49
N PHE A 585 -13.68 -19.52 7.66
CA PHE A 585 -14.70 -18.68 8.31
C PHE A 585 -14.23 -18.07 9.64
N SER A 586 -12.93 -18.10 9.95
CA SER A 586 -12.35 -17.58 11.20
C SER A 586 -12.77 -16.12 11.42
N GLY A 587 -13.38 -15.81 12.57
CA GLY A 587 -13.86 -14.47 12.90
C GLY A 587 -15.15 -14.02 12.19
N CYS A 588 -15.93 -14.94 11.60
CA CYS A 588 -17.29 -14.65 11.14
C CYS A 588 -18.24 -14.54 12.35
N THR A 589 -18.11 -13.46 13.12
CA THR A 589 -18.81 -13.27 14.41
C THR A 589 -20.34 -13.27 14.31
N GLY A 590 -20.91 -12.99 13.14
CA GLY A 590 -22.34 -13.01 12.86
C GLY A 590 -22.88 -14.34 12.35
N LEU A 591 -22.04 -15.34 12.08
CA LEU A 591 -22.44 -16.61 11.46
C LEU A 591 -23.24 -17.42 12.47
N ALA A 592 -24.56 -17.52 12.26
CA ALA A 592 -25.47 -18.12 13.23
C ALA A 592 -25.55 -19.65 13.09
N THR A 593 -25.52 -20.15 11.85
CA THR A 593 -25.56 -21.57 11.49
C THR A 593 -24.72 -21.82 10.24
N ILE A 594 -24.27 -23.06 10.06
CA ILE A 594 -23.66 -23.54 8.82
C ILE A 594 -24.08 -24.98 8.54
N THR A 595 -24.28 -25.31 7.26
CA THR A 595 -24.41 -26.68 6.78
C THR A 595 -23.06 -27.14 6.22
N ILE A 596 -22.52 -28.25 6.74
CA ILE A 596 -21.31 -28.90 6.24
C ILE A 596 -21.76 -30.11 5.39
N PRO A 597 -21.38 -30.20 4.11
CA PRO A 597 -21.81 -31.29 3.22
C PRO A 597 -21.31 -32.68 3.61
N ASP A 598 -22.11 -33.70 3.31
CA ASP A 598 -21.85 -35.13 3.56
C ASP A 598 -20.66 -35.73 2.77
N ASN A 599 -19.99 -34.92 1.94
CA ASN A 599 -18.77 -35.31 1.21
C ASN A 599 -17.48 -34.71 1.82
N VAL A 600 -17.58 -33.86 2.86
CA VAL A 600 -16.42 -33.26 3.53
C VAL A 600 -15.77 -34.27 4.47
N THR A 601 -14.46 -34.49 4.35
CA THR A 601 -13.71 -35.48 5.14
C THR A 601 -12.88 -34.90 6.29
N GLU A 602 -12.55 -33.61 6.25
CA GLU A 602 -11.76 -32.90 7.26
C GLU A 602 -12.34 -31.50 7.52
N ILE A 603 -12.34 -31.05 8.77
CA ILE A 603 -12.56 -29.64 9.12
C ILE A 603 -11.20 -29.04 9.52
N GLY A 604 -10.60 -28.27 8.62
CA GLY A 604 -9.22 -27.81 8.75
C GLY A 604 -8.94 -26.88 9.95
N TYR A 605 -7.65 -26.67 10.22
CA TYR A 605 -7.13 -25.83 11.30
C TYR A 605 -7.86 -24.47 11.44
N ALA A 606 -8.41 -24.21 12.62
CA ALA A 606 -9.08 -22.95 13.01
C ALA A 606 -10.25 -22.50 12.08
N THR A 607 -10.90 -23.40 11.34
CA THR A 607 -11.90 -23.06 10.29
C THR A 607 -13.03 -22.13 10.75
N PHE A 608 -13.58 -22.35 11.95
CA PHE A 608 -14.65 -21.55 12.56
C PHE A 608 -14.19 -20.78 13.81
N ALA A 609 -12.88 -20.64 14.04
CA ALA A 609 -12.36 -19.98 15.24
C ALA A 609 -12.94 -18.56 15.40
N SER A 610 -13.42 -18.22 16.60
CA SER A 610 -14.09 -16.97 16.94
C SER A 610 -15.38 -16.66 16.15
N CYS A 611 -16.10 -17.68 15.66
CA CYS A 611 -17.50 -17.53 15.22
C CYS A 611 -18.43 -17.37 16.43
N THR A 612 -18.37 -16.21 17.09
CA THR A 612 -19.06 -15.96 18.38
C THR A 612 -20.59 -16.08 18.32
N GLY A 613 -21.19 -15.93 17.14
CA GLY A 613 -22.63 -16.05 16.91
C GLY A 613 -23.13 -17.44 16.55
N LEU A 614 -22.22 -18.41 16.32
CA LEU A 614 -22.56 -19.76 15.85
C LEU A 614 -23.18 -20.56 16.99
N THR A 615 -24.47 -20.90 16.89
CA THR A 615 -25.22 -21.48 18.02
C THR A 615 -25.30 -23.00 18.03
N ASP A 616 -25.31 -23.62 16.85
CA ASP A 616 -25.36 -25.07 16.65
C ASP A 616 -24.57 -25.46 15.39
N VAL A 617 -23.97 -26.66 15.40
CA VAL A 617 -23.27 -27.25 14.27
C VAL A 617 -23.53 -28.75 14.24
N THR A 618 -23.80 -29.28 13.04
CA THR A 618 -23.76 -30.72 12.77
C THR A 618 -22.52 -31.05 11.93
N ILE A 619 -21.71 -31.97 12.42
CA ILE A 619 -20.53 -32.53 11.74
C ILE A 619 -20.98 -33.85 11.09
N PRO A 620 -20.94 -34.00 9.75
CA PRO A 620 -21.44 -35.20 9.10
C PRO A 620 -20.56 -36.42 9.34
N ASP A 621 -21.13 -37.62 9.17
CA ASP A 621 -20.45 -38.91 9.40
C ASP A 621 -19.23 -39.14 8.49
N SER A 622 -19.09 -38.35 7.41
CA SER A 622 -17.95 -38.37 6.49
C SER A 622 -16.67 -37.77 7.08
N VAL A 623 -16.76 -36.91 8.10
CA VAL A 623 -15.60 -36.22 8.68
C VAL A 623 -14.82 -37.18 9.57
N THR A 624 -13.56 -37.45 9.23
CA THR A 624 -12.68 -38.32 10.03
C THR A 624 -11.87 -37.54 11.07
N GLU A 625 -11.61 -36.26 10.82
CA GLU A 625 -10.79 -35.39 11.67
C GLU A 625 -11.37 -33.97 11.77
N ILE A 626 -11.44 -33.45 13.00
CA ILE A 626 -11.69 -32.04 13.29
C ILE A 626 -10.36 -31.44 13.75
N GLY A 627 -9.81 -30.51 12.98
CA GLY A 627 -8.50 -29.91 13.22
C GLY A 627 -8.40 -29.08 14.51
N SER A 628 -7.17 -28.76 14.89
CA SER A 628 -6.88 -27.93 16.06
C SER A 628 -7.59 -26.57 15.96
N GLU A 629 -7.96 -26.01 17.12
CA GLU A 629 -8.63 -24.70 17.22
C GLU A 629 -9.92 -24.52 16.38
N ALA A 630 -10.47 -25.56 15.74
CA ALA A 630 -11.48 -25.41 14.68
C ALA A 630 -12.73 -24.62 15.10
N PHE A 631 -13.15 -24.71 16.36
CA PHE A 631 -14.24 -23.96 16.98
C PHE A 631 -13.77 -23.10 18.16
N GLN A 632 -12.46 -22.85 18.31
CA GLN A 632 -11.89 -22.06 19.42
C GLN A 632 -12.61 -20.70 19.54
N GLY A 633 -13.16 -20.40 20.72
CA GLY A 633 -13.85 -19.12 20.98
C GLY A 633 -15.22 -18.97 20.31
N CYS A 634 -15.88 -20.06 19.90
CA CYS A 634 -17.31 -20.03 19.54
C CYS A 634 -18.17 -19.87 20.80
N THR A 635 -18.17 -18.67 21.39
CA THR A 635 -18.80 -18.39 22.69
C THR A 635 -20.32 -18.57 22.70
N GLY A 636 -20.97 -18.50 21.53
CA GLY A 636 -22.40 -18.71 21.34
C GLY A 636 -22.82 -20.16 21.09
N LEU A 637 -21.87 -21.09 20.88
CA LEU A 637 -22.15 -22.49 20.54
C LEU A 637 -22.77 -23.19 21.76
N ILE A 638 -24.04 -23.59 21.67
CA ILE A 638 -24.80 -24.19 22.78
C ILE A 638 -24.64 -25.72 22.78
N GLY A 639 -24.64 -26.31 21.59
CA GLY A 639 -24.47 -27.73 21.34
C GLY A 639 -23.75 -27.99 20.02
N ILE A 640 -23.31 -29.23 19.84
CA ILE A 640 -22.71 -29.72 18.59
C ILE A 640 -22.98 -31.22 18.44
N THR A 641 -23.36 -31.63 17.24
CA THR A 641 -23.47 -33.06 16.88
C THR A 641 -22.19 -33.48 16.16
N ILE A 642 -21.41 -34.38 16.75
CA ILE A 642 -20.17 -34.92 16.16
C ILE A 642 -20.50 -36.23 15.43
N GLY A 643 -20.16 -36.31 14.14
CA GLY A 643 -20.36 -37.50 13.30
C GLY A 643 -19.52 -38.70 13.72
N SER A 644 -20.01 -39.90 13.43
CA SER A 644 -19.43 -41.20 13.82
C SER A 644 -18.16 -41.59 13.05
N GLY A 645 -17.79 -40.82 12.02
CA GLY A 645 -16.47 -40.93 11.37
C GLY A 645 -15.33 -40.32 12.19
N VAL A 646 -15.62 -39.39 13.12
CA VAL A 646 -14.60 -38.62 13.83
C VAL A 646 -13.86 -39.52 14.82
N THR A 647 -12.55 -39.70 14.60
CA THR A 647 -11.69 -40.54 15.46
C THR A 647 -10.91 -39.77 16.52
N LYS A 648 -10.77 -38.44 16.32
CA LYS A 648 -9.95 -37.56 17.15
C LYS A 648 -10.58 -36.17 17.28
N ILE A 649 -10.56 -35.63 18.50
CA ILE A 649 -10.80 -34.21 18.77
C ILE A 649 -9.43 -33.58 19.04
N ASN A 650 -8.99 -32.64 18.21
CA ASN A 650 -7.62 -32.09 18.28
C ASN A 650 -7.40 -31.06 19.41
N ASP A 651 -6.15 -30.59 19.50
CA ASP A 651 -5.72 -29.57 20.44
C ASP A 651 -6.56 -28.28 20.31
N ASN A 652 -7.04 -27.77 21.44
CA ASN A 652 -7.84 -26.55 21.56
C ASN A 652 -9.14 -26.49 20.71
N THR A 653 -9.63 -27.59 20.11
CA THR A 653 -10.73 -27.57 19.12
C THR A 653 -11.97 -26.78 19.56
N PHE A 654 -12.42 -26.91 20.81
CA PHE A 654 -13.54 -26.18 21.42
C PHE A 654 -13.10 -25.18 22.51
N SER A 655 -11.81 -24.84 22.58
CA SER A 655 -11.23 -24.01 23.63
C SER A 655 -11.93 -22.64 23.72
N ASN A 656 -12.50 -22.33 24.88
CA ASN A 656 -13.35 -21.18 25.22
C ASN A 656 -14.71 -21.11 24.50
N CYS A 657 -15.31 -22.26 24.16
CA CYS A 657 -16.75 -22.34 23.84
C CYS A 657 -17.58 -22.18 25.13
N THR A 658 -17.64 -20.95 25.66
CA THR A 658 -18.25 -20.65 26.96
C THR A 658 -19.75 -20.95 27.05
N GLY A 659 -20.44 -21.00 25.90
CA GLY A 659 -21.87 -21.32 25.79
C GLY A 659 -22.18 -22.81 25.73
N LEU A 660 -21.19 -23.69 25.52
CA LEU A 660 -21.41 -25.11 25.24
C LEU A 660 -21.91 -25.80 26.50
N THR A 661 -23.21 -26.13 26.55
CA THR A 661 -23.86 -26.66 27.77
C THR A 661 -23.68 -28.17 27.95
N SER A 662 -23.56 -28.90 26.84
CA SER A 662 -23.39 -30.35 26.83
C SER A 662 -22.57 -30.79 25.63
N ILE A 663 -21.98 -31.98 25.70
CA ILE A 663 -21.23 -32.59 24.60
C ILE A 663 -21.49 -34.09 24.57
N THR A 664 -21.84 -34.62 23.40
CA THR A 664 -21.84 -36.06 23.14
C THR A 664 -20.57 -36.40 22.38
N ILE A 665 -19.69 -37.19 23.01
CA ILE A 665 -18.47 -37.70 22.38
C ILE A 665 -18.80 -39.07 21.80
N PRO A 666 -18.71 -39.28 20.47
CA PRO A 666 -19.03 -40.58 19.86
C PRO A 666 -18.05 -41.70 20.26
N ASP A 667 -18.53 -42.95 20.25
CA ASP A 667 -17.72 -44.16 20.50
C ASP A 667 -16.64 -44.43 19.43
N SER A 668 -16.58 -43.62 18.36
CA SER A 668 -15.50 -43.60 17.37
C SER A 668 -14.26 -42.83 17.86
N VAL A 669 -14.41 -41.90 18.81
CA VAL A 669 -13.33 -41.04 19.29
C VAL A 669 -12.41 -41.84 20.21
N THR A 670 -11.12 -41.90 19.86
CA THR A 670 -10.08 -42.62 20.61
C THR A 670 -9.08 -41.70 21.31
N GLU A 671 -8.99 -40.43 20.90
CA GLU A 671 -8.10 -39.40 21.46
C GLU A 671 -8.83 -38.05 21.61
N ILE A 672 -8.65 -37.40 22.76
CA ILE A 672 -9.07 -36.02 23.01
C ILE A 672 -7.82 -35.18 23.29
N GLY A 673 -7.55 -34.18 22.46
CA GLY A 673 -6.32 -33.38 22.47
C GLY A 673 -6.16 -32.46 23.68
N SER A 674 -4.98 -31.87 23.79
CA SER A 674 -4.64 -30.94 24.86
C SER A 674 -5.49 -29.68 24.75
N ARG A 675 -6.06 -29.23 25.88
CA ARG A 675 -6.97 -28.07 25.95
C ARG A 675 -8.22 -28.14 25.06
N ALA A 676 -8.58 -29.32 24.53
CA ALA A 676 -9.67 -29.49 23.57
C ALA A 676 -10.98 -28.77 23.97
N PHE A 677 -11.35 -28.80 25.25
CA PHE A 677 -12.50 -28.13 25.86
C PHE A 677 -12.10 -27.09 26.93
N GLN A 678 -10.86 -26.60 26.96
CA GLN A 678 -10.42 -25.64 27.98
C GLN A 678 -11.35 -24.42 28.02
N GLY A 679 -11.87 -24.05 29.19
CA GLY A 679 -12.72 -22.87 29.35
C GLY A 679 -14.14 -23.03 28.79
N CYS A 680 -14.62 -24.25 28.51
CA CYS A 680 -16.03 -24.52 28.22
C CYS A 680 -16.87 -24.40 29.50
N THR A 681 -17.05 -23.17 29.98
CA THR A 681 -17.76 -22.87 31.24
C THR A 681 -19.26 -23.17 31.21
N GLY A 682 -19.83 -23.50 30.05
CA GLY A 682 -21.22 -23.94 29.94
C GLY A 682 -21.45 -25.39 30.41
N LEU A 683 -20.43 -26.26 30.30
CA LEU A 683 -20.58 -27.71 30.50
C LEU A 683 -20.98 -28.04 31.94
N THR A 684 -22.10 -28.74 32.11
CA THR A 684 -22.57 -29.27 33.40
C THR A 684 -22.28 -30.77 33.59
N ASP A 685 -22.32 -31.53 32.50
CA ASP A 685 -22.22 -32.98 32.52
C ASP A 685 -21.27 -33.45 31.40
N VAL A 686 -20.29 -34.28 31.74
CA VAL A 686 -19.29 -34.80 30.78
C VAL A 686 -19.17 -36.31 30.91
N ILE A 687 -19.26 -37.00 29.77
CA ILE A 687 -19.02 -38.44 29.63
C ILE A 687 -17.82 -38.63 28.71
N ILE A 688 -16.76 -39.25 29.24
CA ILE A 688 -15.63 -39.75 28.45
C ILE A 688 -15.93 -41.23 28.14
N PRO A 689 -16.26 -41.61 26.88
CA PRO A 689 -16.74 -42.95 26.55
C PRO A 689 -15.65 -44.03 26.65
N ASP A 690 -16.08 -45.28 26.59
CA ASP A 690 -15.20 -46.47 26.68
C ASP A 690 -14.18 -46.58 25.54
N SER A 691 -14.35 -45.82 24.46
CA SER A 691 -13.46 -45.74 23.29
C SER A 691 -12.23 -44.85 23.49
N VAL A 692 -12.30 -43.84 24.36
CA VAL A 692 -11.22 -42.85 24.54
C VAL A 692 -10.08 -43.50 25.31
N THR A 693 -8.93 -43.61 24.66
CA THR A 693 -7.71 -44.22 25.20
C THR A 693 -6.71 -43.21 25.74
N ASP A 694 -6.71 -41.99 25.18
CA ASP A 694 -5.85 -40.87 25.59
C ASP A 694 -6.61 -39.53 25.70
N LEU A 695 -6.16 -38.71 26.65
CA LEU A 695 -6.78 -37.47 27.09
C LEU A 695 -5.68 -36.44 27.44
N GLY A 696 -5.49 -35.47 26.54
CA GLY A 696 -4.40 -34.50 26.59
C GLY A 696 -4.39 -33.60 27.82
N ASP A 697 -3.27 -32.91 28.05
CA ASP A 697 -3.18 -32.02 29.21
C ASP A 697 -4.19 -30.87 29.12
N SER A 698 -4.72 -30.49 30.29
CA SER A 698 -5.66 -29.38 30.42
C SER A 698 -6.92 -29.53 29.56
N ALA A 699 -7.26 -30.74 29.06
CA ALA A 699 -8.34 -30.97 28.10
C ALA A 699 -9.67 -30.30 28.46
N PHE A 700 -10.12 -30.41 29.72
CA PHE A 700 -11.32 -29.76 30.28
C PHE A 700 -10.97 -28.65 31.28
N LYS A 701 -9.75 -28.10 31.23
CA LYS A 701 -9.29 -27.11 32.22
C LYS A 701 -10.21 -25.89 32.30
N ASN A 702 -10.54 -25.48 33.51
CA ASN A 702 -11.48 -24.39 33.82
C ASN A 702 -12.93 -24.60 33.33
N CYS A 703 -13.37 -25.85 33.08
CA CYS A 703 -14.80 -26.17 32.92
C CYS A 703 -15.51 -26.10 34.30
N SER A 704 -15.67 -24.88 34.81
CA SER A 704 -15.98 -24.57 36.21
C SER A 704 -17.43 -24.81 36.64
N ASN A 705 -18.28 -25.34 35.74
CA ASN A 705 -19.66 -25.70 36.01
C ASN A 705 -19.95 -27.20 35.93
N ILE A 706 -18.97 -28.06 35.61
CA ILE A 706 -19.20 -29.51 35.57
C ILE A 706 -19.57 -29.98 36.99
N THR A 707 -20.78 -30.53 37.13
CA THR A 707 -21.33 -31.14 38.34
C THR A 707 -21.28 -32.66 38.30
N SER A 708 -21.30 -33.27 37.11
CA SER A 708 -21.23 -34.72 36.91
C SER A 708 -20.13 -35.09 35.91
N LEU A 709 -19.28 -36.05 36.27
CA LEU A 709 -18.22 -36.57 35.42
C LEU A 709 -18.25 -38.10 35.38
N THR A 710 -18.38 -38.67 34.18
CA THR A 710 -18.23 -40.11 33.92
C THR A 710 -16.98 -40.38 33.10
N ILE A 711 -16.15 -41.33 33.54
CA ILE A 711 -14.92 -41.75 32.88
C ILE A 711 -14.98 -43.26 32.59
N GLY A 712 -15.07 -43.60 31.30
CA GLY A 712 -15.12 -44.98 30.79
C GLY A 712 -13.83 -45.78 30.99
N LYS A 713 -13.87 -47.05 30.58
CA LYS A 713 -12.83 -48.05 30.80
C LYS A 713 -11.59 -47.90 29.91
N GLY A 714 -11.67 -47.09 28.85
CA GLY A 714 -10.71 -47.01 27.75
C GLY A 714 -9.37 -46.37 28.09
N LEU A 715 -9.33 -45.41 29.03
CA LEU A 715 -8.11 -44.63 29.29
C LEU A 715 -6.94 -45.50 29.77
N THR A 716 -5.85 -45.48 29.00
CA THR A 716 -4.64 -46.29 29.22
C THR A 716 -3.37 -45.48 29.47
N THR A 717 -3.35 -44.18 29.17
CA THR A 717 -2.16 -43.33 29.32
C THR A 717 -1.77 -43.13 30.78
N ASN A 718 -0.48 -43.25 31.09
CA ASN A 718 0.02 -43.29 32.47
C ASN A 718 0.46 -41.89 32.96
N TYR A 719 -0.51 -41.10 33.42
CA TYR A 719 -0.38 -39.68 33.76
C TYR A 719 0.41 -39.38 35.06
N TYR A 720 1.71 -39.65 35.07
CA TYR A 720 2.55 -39.28 36.21
C TYR A 720 2.82 -37.76 36.32
N LEU A 721 2.51 -37.22 37.50
CA LEU A 721 2.92 -35.92 38.06
C LEU A 721 2.41 -34.63 37.40
N TYR A 722 2.31 -34.54 36.06
CA TYR A 722 2.13 -33.25 35.36
C TYR A 722 0.84 -33.08 34.54
N HIS A 723 0.15 -34.15 34.15
CA HIS A 723 -1.13 -34.03 33.43
C HIS A 723 -2.28 -33.73 34.40
N THR A 724 -3.06 -32.69 34.10
CA THR A 724 -4.26 -32.32 34.87
C THR A 724 -5.41 -31.97 33.93
N PRO A 725 -6.04 -32.96 33.27
CA PRO A 725 -7.08 -32.71 32.26
C PRO A 725 -8.29 -31.96 32.82
N PHE A 726 -8.62 -32.12 34.11
CA PHE A 726 -9.75 -31.47 34.79
C PHE A 726 -9.34 -30.34 35.76
N ASP A 727 -8.16 -29.72 35.56
CA ASP A 727 -7.72 -28.59 36.40
C ASP A 727 -8.78 -27.48 36.46
N GLY A 728 -9.05 -26.93 37.64
CA GLY A 728 -10.08 -25.89 37.83
C GLY A 728 -11.55 -26.34 37.69
N CYS A 729 -11.84 -27.64 37.52
CA CYS A 729 -13.22 -28.19 37.51
C CYS A 729 -13.80 -28.29 38.93
N ASN A 730 -13.84 -27.16 39.64
CA ASN A 730 -14.04 -27.08 41.09
C ASN A 730 -15.49 -27.35 41.58
N LYS A 731 -16.39 -27.90 40.74
CA LYS A 731 -17.80 -28.13 41.07
C LYS A 731 -18.29 -29.57 40.89
N ILE A 732 -17.41 -30.52 40.54
CA ILE A 732 -17.82 -31.91 40.31
C ILE A 732 -18.33 -32.49 41.63
N GLU A 733 -19.63 -32.74 41.72
CA GLU A 733 -20.28 -33.28 42.92
C GLU A 733 -20.43 -34.81 42.83
N HIS A 734 -20.62 -35.34 41.61
CA HIS A 734 -20.75 -36.76 41.31
C HIS A 734 -19.65 -37.22 40.34
N LEU A 735 -18.96 -38.31 40.68
CA LEU A 735 -17.92 -38.92 39.84
C LEU A 735 -18.19 -40.42 39.64
N ASN A 736 -18.27 -40.85 38.40
CA ASN A 736 -18.26 -42.27 38.02
C ASN A 736 -16.95 -42.57 37.27
N ILE A 737 -16.13 -43.49 37.78
CA ILE A 737 -14.79 -43.74 37.25
C ILE A 737 -14.50 -45.24 37.09
N ASN A 738 -14.27 -45.67 35.85
CA ASN A 738 -14.06 -47.07 35.47
C ASN A 738 -12.71 -47.30 34.75
N CYS A 739 -11.81 -46.30 34.68
CA CYS A 739 -10.50 -46.42 34.03
C CYS A 739 -9.43 -47.04 34.95
N LYS A 740 -8.55 -47.90 34.39
CA LYS A 740 -7.50 -48.60 35.16
C LYS A 740 -6.50 -47.67 35.86
N ILE A 741 -6.27 -46.50 35.27
CA ILE A 741 -5.38 -45.46 35.81
C ILE A 741 -6.28 -44.28 36.17
N LEU A 742 -6.38 -43.95 37.46
CA LEU A 742 -7.14 -42.78 37.89
C LEU A 742 -6.36 -41.51 37.52
N PRO A 743 -6.92 -40.56 36.75
CA PRO A 743 -6.30 -39.25 36.56
C PRO A 743 -6.29 -38.46 37.88
N ARG A 744 -5.39 -37.48 37.99
CA ARG A 744 -5.32 -36.61 39.17
C ARG A 744 -6.44 -35.57 39.13
N LEU A 745 -7.53 -35.83 39.86
CA LEU A 745 -8.75 -35.01 39.80
C LEU A 745 -8.80 -33.82 40.77
N ASN A 746 -8.26 -33.93 42.00
CA ASN A 746 -8.16 -32.82 42.97
C ASN A 746 -9.51 -32.12 43.32
N ILE A 747 -10.62 -32.86 43.26
CA ILE A 747 -11.98 -32.33 43.47
C ILE A 747 -12.31 -32.26 44.96
N LYS A 748 -12.51 -31.06 45.51
CA LYS A 748 -12.89 -30.88 46.94
C LYS A 748 -14.39 -30.93 47.19
N SER A 749 -15.18 -30.53 46.19
CA SER A 749 -16.65 -30.46 46.17
C SER A 749 -17.34 -31.80 45.90
N LEU A 750 -16.56 -32.88 45.80
CA LEU A 750 -17.03 -34.23 45.50
C LEU A 750 -17.88 -34.76 46.65
N LYS A 751 -19.15 -35.09 46.39
CA LYS A 751 -20.12 -35.63 47.37
C LYS A 751 -20.28 -37.14 47.24
N GLU A 752 -20.19 -37.64 46.01
CA GLU A 752 -20.38 -39.05 45.68
C GLU A 752 -19.32 -39.53 44.66
N VAL A 753 -18.74 -40.71 44.92
CA VAL A 753 -17.91 -41.41 43.93
C VAL A 753 -18.32 -42.87 43.75
N ILE A 754 -18.41 -43.29 42.50
CA ILE A 754 -18.60 -44.68 42.06
C ILE A 754 -17.33 -45.13 41.36
N ILE A 755 -16.64 -46.12 41.94
CA ILE A 755 -15.39 -46.68 41.42
C ILE A 755 -15.72 -48.06 40.81
N GLY A 756 -15.65 -48.16 39.48
CA GLY A 756 -16.13 -49.31 38.71
C GLY A 756 -15.21 -50.53 38.69
N ASP A 757 -15.77 -51.66 38.25
CA ASP A 757 -15.13 -52.99 38.28
C ASP A 757 -13.95 -53.18 37.30
N ASN A 758 -13.58 -52.19 36.48
CA ASN A 758 -12.33 -52.23 35.70
C ASN A 758 -11.16 -51.52 36.41
N VAL A 759 -11.39 -50.94 37.59
CA VAL A 759 -10.35 -50.42 38.49
C VAL A 759 -9.85 -51.55 39.41
N ASN A 760 -8.53 -51.69 39.58
CA ASN A 760 -7.95 -52.67 40.52
C ASN A 760 -7.31 -52.03 41.78
N THR A 761 -6.79 -50.81 41.66
CA THR A 761 -6.12 -50.11 42.77
C THR A 761 -6.67 -48.71 42.92
N ILE A 762 -7.21 -48.38 44.10
CA ILE A 762 -7.44 -46.99 44.48
C ILE A 762 -6.08 -46.38 44.80
N SER A 763 -5.66 -45.42 43.98
CA SER A 763 -4.31 -44.86 44.00
C SER A 763 -4.02 -44.04 45.26
N LYS A 764 -2.72 -43.87 45.56
CA LYS A 764 -2.26 -43.08 46.70
C LYS A 764 -2.79 -41.65 46.64
N ASP A 765 -3.29 -41.15 47.77
CA ASP A 765 -3.87 -39.81 47.93
C ASP A 765 -5.07 -39.46 46.99
N ALA A 766 -5.69 -40.45 46.31
CA ALA A 766 -6.64 -40.21 45.20
C ALA A 766 -7.83 -39.29 45.53
N PHE A 767 -8.44 -39.46 46.71
CA PHE A 767 -9.55 -38.67 47.26
C PHE A 767 -9.15 -37.97 48.58
N SER A 768 -7.85 -37.70 48.75
CA SER A 768 -7.28 -37.11 49.96
C SER A 768 -7.82 -35.69 50.17
N ASN A 769 -8.51 -35.47 51.30
CA ASN A 769 -9.19 -34.24 51.69
C ASN A 769 -10.40 -33.84 50.79
N CYS A 770 -11.11 -34.82 50.22
CA CYS A 770 -12.48 -34.62 49.74
C CYS A 770 -13.43 -34.45 50.95
N THR A 771 -13.42 -33.27 51.59
CA THR A 771 -14.12 -33.02 52.86
C THR A 771 -15.63 -33.22 52.78
N ASP A 772 -16.18 -33.02 51.59
CA ASP A 772 -17.61 -32.98 51.31
C ASP A 772 -18.16 -34.35 50.85
N LEU A 773 -17.27 -35.35 50.69
CA LEU A 773 -17.60 -36.70 50.25
C LEU A 773 -18.42 -37.43 51.31
N THR A 774 -19.68 -37.74 51.03
CA THR A 774 -20.57 -38.51 51.92
C THR A 774 -20.66 -39.97 51.53
N ASN A 775 -20.61 -40.27 50.22
CA ASN A 775 -20.89 -41.60 49.66
C ASN A 775 -19.70 -42.13 48.84
N VAL A 776 -19.34 -43.40 49.05
CA VAL A 776 -18.34 -44.13 48.25
C VAL A 776 -18.88 -45.50 47.85
N THR A 777 -18.87 -45.80 46.55
CA THR A 777 -19.10 -47.16 46.03
C THR A 777 -17.77 -47.71 45.50
N ILE A 778 -17.34 -48.84 46.06
CA ILE A 778 -16.06 -49.50 45.73
C ILE A 778 -16.35 -50.78 44.93
N GLY A 779 -15.82 -50.87 43.72
CA GLY A 779 -16.00 -52.01 42.82
C GLY A 779 -15.43 -53.34 43.34
N ASN A 780 -16.02 -54.43 42.85
CA ASN A 780 -15.79 -55.83 43.27
C ASN A 780 -14.48 -56.43 42.72
N ASN A 781 -13.69 -55.66 41.97
CA ASN A 781 -12.37 -56.04 41.45
C ASN A 781 -11.22 -55.19 42.02
N ILE A 782 -11.51 -54.31 43.00
CA ILE A 782 -10.50 -53.54 43.73
C ILE A 782 -9.75 -54.50 44.66
N THR A 783 -8.44 -54.65 44.48
CA THR A 783 -7.56 -55.47 45.34
C THR A 783 -6.81 -54.66 46.38
N THR A 784 -6.52 -53.38 46.08
CA THR A 784 -5.67 -52.52 46.93
C THR A 784 -6.28 -51.13 47.09
N ILE A 785 -6.38 -50.67 48.33
CA ILE A 785 -6.67 -49.27 48.67
C ILE A 785 -5.39 -48.65 49.23
N SER A 786 -4.76 -47.75 48.48
CA SER A 786 -3.41 -47.25 48.79
C SER A 786 -3.34 -46.32 50.01
N ASP A 787 -2.11 -45.98 50.41
CA ASP A 787 -1.82 -44.91 51.37
C ASP A 787 -2.68 -43.66 51.14
N ASN A 788 -3.21 -43.09 52.22
CA ASN A 788 -3.99 -41.84 52.25
C ASN A 788 -5.22 -41.78 51.30
N ALA A 789 -5.64 -42.87 50.66
CA ALA A 789 -6.58 -42.84 49.52
C ALA A 789 -7.85 -41.99 49.73
N PHE A 790 -8.42 -42.00 50.94
CA PHE A 790 -9.57 -41.19 51.40
C PHE A 790 -9.23 -40.37 52.66
N SER A 791 -7.94 -40.17 52.98
CA SER A 791 -7.51 -39.45 54.18
C SER A 791 -8.11 -38.04 54.23
N GLY A 792 -8.88 -37.73 55.29
CA GLY A 792 -9.53 -36.44 55.46
C GLY A 792 -10.92 -36.31 54.80
N CYS A 793 -11.56 -37.40 54.36
CA CYS A 793 -12.97 -37.38 53.94
C CYS A 793 -13.89 -37.24 55.17
N THR A 794 -13.99 -36.03 55.72
CA THR A 794 -14.63 -35.76 57.02
C THR A 794 -16.15 -35.95 57.05
N SER A 795 -16.82 -35.99 55.88
CA SER A 795 -18.28 -36.16 55.76
C SER A 795 -18.72 -37.59 55.43
N LEU A 796 -17.77 -38.51 55.19
CA LEU A 796 -18.03 -39.89 54.77
C LEU A 796 -18.78 -40.65 55.88
N THR A 797 -19.98 -41.19 55.63
CA THR A 797 -20.85 -41.75 56.69
C THR A 797 -20.84 -43.27 56.79
N ASP A 798 -20.78 -43.95 55.64
CA ASP A 798 -20.91 -45.40 55.50
C ASP A 798 -19.85 -45.89 54.53
N VAL A 799 -19.10 -46.93 54.92
CA VAL A 799 -18.01 -47.50 54.11
C VAL A 799 -18.14 -49.02 54.06
N ILE A 800 -18.16 -49.55 52.83
CA ILE A 800 -18.11 -50.99 52.55
C ILE A 800 -16.82 -51.28 51.79
N ILE A 801 -15.93 -52.04 52.41
CA ILE A 801 -14.72 -52.58 51.78
C ILE A 801 -15.08 -53.98 51.24
N PRO A 802 -15.14 -54.18 49.91
CA PRO A 802 -15.64 -55.43 49.33
C PRO A 802 -14.67 -56.61 49.53
N ASP A 803 -15.20 -57.82 49.33
CA ASP A 803 -14.48 -59.10 49.50
C ASP A 803 -13.22 -59.25 48.63
N SER A 804 -13.04 -58.41 47.61
CA SER A 804 -11.87 -58.39 46.73
C SER A 804 -10.64 -57.69 47.31
N VAL A 805 -10.82 -56.80 48.29
CA VAL A 805 -9.73 -55.96 48.81
C VAL A 805 -8.81 -56.78 49.69
N THR A 806 -7.64 -57.13 49.16
CA THR A 806 -6.58 -57.86 49.86
C THR A 806 -5.66 -56.96 50.70
N GLU A 807 -5.58 -55.66 50.38
CA GLU A 807 -4.64 -54.72 51.00
C GLU A 807 -5.27 -53.35 51.28
N ILE A 808 -5.02 -52.81 52.49
CA ILE A 808 -5.29 -51.40 52.83
C ILE A 808 -4.00 -50.75 53.34
N GLY A 809 -3.62 -49.64 52.69
CA GLY A 809 -2.40 -48.88 52.95
C GLY A 809 -2.46 -47.93 54.14
N LYS A 810 -1.33 -47.26 54.41
CA LYS A 810 -1.16 -46.40 55.59
C LYS A 810 -2.11 -45.22 55.55
N SER A 811 -2.82 -44.98 56.64
CA SER A 811 -3.74 -43.83 56.78
C SER A 811 -4.85 -43.75 55.71
N ALA A 812 -5.19 -44.86 55.04
CA ALA A 812 -6.09 -44.86 53.89
C ALA A 812 -7.44 -44.15 54.12
N PHE A 813 -8.02 -44.24 55.32
CA PHE A 813 -9.25 -43.56 55.75
C PHE A 813 -9.01 -42.64 56.96
N LYS A 814 -7.77 -42.20 57.19
CA LYS A 814 -7.40 -41.39 58.37
C LYS A 814 -8.26 -40.12 58.46
N ASN A 815 -8.68 -39.76 59.67
CA ASN A 815 -9.53 -38.60 59.97
C ASN A 815 -10.92 -38.59 59.27
N CYS A 816 -11.43 -39.72 58.77
CA CYS A 816 -12.82 -39.84 58.29
C CYS A 816 -13.81 -39.84 59.47
N SER A 817 -13.89 -38.69 60.15
CA SER A 817 -14.49 -38.53 61.47
C SER A 817 -16.02 -38.57 61.52
N SER A 818 -16.69 -38.87 60.40
CA SER A 818 -18.15 -39.05 60.33
C SER A 818 -18.60 -40.47 59.98
N ILE A 819 -17.68 -41.42 59.76
CA ILE A 819 -18.06 -42.81 59.50
C ILE A 819 -18.78 -43.34 60.75
N THR A 820 -20.02 -43.82 60.59
CA THR A 820 -20.84 -44.44 61.65
C THR A 820 -20.96 -45.95 61.48
N SER A 821 -20.89 -46.43 60.23
CA SER A 821 -20.98 -47.84 59.85
C SER A 821 -19.78 -48.22 58.97
N LEU A 822 -19.08 -49.28 59.35
CA LEU A 822 -17.96 -49.83 58.58
C LEU A 822 -18.15 -51.33 58.37
N THR A 823 -18.10 -51.77 57.12
CA THR A 823 -18.09 -53.20 56.75
C THR A 823 -16.77 -53.54 56.06
N ILE A 824 -16.10 -54.58 56.54
CA ILE A 824 -14.85 -55.12 55.96
C ILE A 824 -15.11 -56.56 55.52
N GLY A 825 -14.96 -56.79 54.21
CA GLY A 825 -15.05 -58.10 53.56
C GLY A 825 -13.93 -59.07 53.95
N LYS A 826 -14.04 -60.32 53.49
CA LYS A 826 -13.18 -61.43 53.90
C LYS A 826 -11.78 -61.46 53.27
N GLY A 827 -11.58 -60.72 52.17
CA GLY A 827 -10.36 -60.78 51.36
C GLY A 827 -9.11 -60.13 51.99
N LEU A 828 -9.27 -59.24 52.98
CA LEU A 828 -8.18 -58.44 53.53
C LEU A 828 -7.17 -59.31 54.29
N THR A 829 -5.98 -59.50 53.72
CA THR A 829 -4.87 -60.25 54.32
C THR A 829 -3.70 -59.36 54.76
N THR A 830 -3.59 -58.15 54.20
CA THR A 830 -2.39 -57.31 54.31
C THR A 830 -2.74 -55.91 54.80
N ILE A 831 -2.07 -55.43 55.85
CA ILE A 831 -2.09 -54.02 56.24
C ILE A 831 -0.66 -53.53 56.45
N LEU A 832 -0.36 -52.36 55.90
CA LEU A 832 0.91 -51.68 56.10
C LEU A 832 0.82 -50.76 57.33
N LEU A 833 1.54 -51.13 58.41
CA LEU A 833 1.67 -50.32 59.63
C LEU A 833 3.08 -49.72 59.74
N GLU A 834 3.36 -49.02 60.85
CA GLU A 834 4.71 -48.64 61.28
C GLU A 834 4.85 -49.00 62.75
N ASP A 835 6.06 -49.37 63.18
CA ASP A 835 6.30 -50.16 64.40
C ASP A 835 6.09 -49.41 65.73
N ASP A 836 5.78 -48.11 65.68
CA ASP A 836 5.55 -47.25 66.84
C ASP A 836 4.07 -47.26 67.30
N TYR A 837 3.82 -47.85 68.48
CA TYR A 837 2.54 -47.73 69.19
C TYR A 837 2.41 -46.34 69.88
N PRO A 838 1.23 -45.69 69.88
CA PRO A 838 0.01 -46.07 69.15
C PRO A 838 0.17 -45.75 67.65
N TYR A 839 -0.35 -46.65 66.80
CA TYR A 839 -0.13 -46.67 65.35
C TYR A 839 -0.62 -45.40 64.61
N LYS A 840 0.22 -44.35 64.58
CA LYS A 840 -0.09 -43.00 64.03
C LYS A 840 -0.42 -42.95 62.52
N LYS A 841 -0.38 -44.11 61.85
CA LYS A 841 -0.66 -44.29 60.42
C LYS A 841 -1.55 -45.52 60.13
N ALA A 842 -2.22 -46.08 61.14
CA ALA A 842 -3.19 -47.15 60.91
C ALA A 842 -4.33 -46.67 59.97
N PRO A 843 -4.95 -47.55 59.16
CA PRO A 843 -5.87 -47.12 58.10
C PRO A 843 -7.04 -46.26 58.56
N PHE A 844 -7.64 -46.55 59.72
CA PHE A 844 -8.83 -45.86 60.24
C PHE A 844 -8.53 -44.94 61.45
N ASP A 845 -7.27 -44.52 61.64
CA ASP A 845 -6.88 -43.59 62.71
C ASP A 845 -7.71 -42.28 62.65
N GLY A 846 -8.33 -41.89 63.76
CA GLY A 846 -9.21 -40.71 63.85
C GLY A 846 -10.66 -40.91 63.39
N CYS A 847 -11.10 -42.12 63.02
CA CYS A 847 -12.50 -42.42 62.64
C CYS A 847 -13.42 -42.56 63.87
N ASN A 848 -13.42 -41.58 64.75
CA ASN A 848 -13.91 -41.72 66.13
C ASN A 848 -15.43 -41.95 66.28
N LYS A 849 -16.24 -41.81 65.22
CA LYS A 849 -17.71 -41.99 65.26
C LYS A 849 -18.21 -43.37 64.86
N ILE A 850 -17.35 -44.32 64.48
CA ILE A 850 -17.81 -45.68 64.09
C ILE A 850 -18.55 -46.28 65.28
N GLU A 851 -19.85 -46.56 65.12
CA GLU A 851 -20.71 -47.18 66.14
C GLU A 851 -20.89 -48.68 65.88
N LYS A 852 -20.95 -49.05 64.60
CA LYS A 852 -21.17 -50.41 64.10
C LYS A 852 -20.00 -50.85 63.22
N LEU A 853 -19.46 -52.03 63.51
CA LEU A 853 -18.41 -52.66 62.71
C LEU A 853 -18.82 -54.09 62.34
N SER A 854 -18.85 -54.40 61.05
CA SER A 854 -18.92 -55.78 60.53
C SER A 854 -17.57 -56.13 59.93
N ILE A 855 -16.94 -57.21 60.41
CA ILE A 855 -15.56 -57.54 60.04
C ILE A 855 -15.38 -59.04 59.81
N ASN A 856 -14.95 -59.37 58.58
CA ASN A 856 -14.96 -60.72 58.03
C ASN A 856 -13.57 -61.23 57.63
N CYS A 857 -12.56 -60.36 57.66
CA CYS A 857 -11.18 -60.67 57.28
C CYS A 857 -10.46 -61.54 58.32
N ASN A 858 -9.51 -62.35 57.84
CA ASN A 858 -8.85 -63.36 58.66
C ASN A 858 -7.33 -63.42 58.38
N PRO A 859 -6.47 -63.07 59.35
CA PRO A 859 -6.78 -62.59 60.70
C PRO A 859 -7.48 -61.21 60.70
N ILE A 860 -8.12 -60.84 61.81
CA ILE A 860 -8.50 -59.43 62.07
C ILE A 860 -7.25 -58.65 62.50
N PRO A 861 -6.77 -57.67 61.71
CA PRO A 861 -5.55 -56.91 62.01
C PRO A 861 -5.80 -55.63 62.81
N ALA A 862 -4.72 -54.97 63.27
CA ALA A 862 -4.77 -53.67 63.93
C ALA A 862 -5.15 -52.53 62.94
N LEU A 863 -6.44 -52.24 62.87
CA LEU A 863 -7.04 -51.27 61.91
C LEU A 863 -7.00 -49.80 62.38
N GLY A 864 -6.75 -49.56 63.66
CA GLY A 864 -6.60 -48.20 64.22
C GLY A 864 -7.82 -47.64 64.95
N PHE A 865 -8.71 -48.48 65.48
CA PHE A 865 -9.97 -48.09 66.16
C PHE A 865 -9.79 -47.45 67.56
N LEU A 866 -8.77 -46.60 67.72
CA LEU A 866 -8.48 -45.87 68.95
C LEU A 866 -9.58 -44.83 69.21
N ARG A 867 -10.19 -44.86 70.41
CA ARG A 867 -11.20 -43.89 70.89
C ARG A 867 -12.46 -43.80 70.01
N THR A 868 -12.83 -44.90 69.35
CA THR A 868 -14.07 -45.00 68.58
C THR A 868 -15.32 -45.03 69.47
N SER A 869 -16.44 -44.55 68.94
CA SER A 869 -17.80 -44.65 69.50
C SER A 869 -18.40 -46.06 69.38
N LEU A 870 -17.55 -47.06 69.17
CA LEU A 870 -17.87 -48.42 68.76
C LEU A 870 -18.60 -49.17 69.88
N LYS A 871 -19.83 -49.59 69.60
CA LYS A 871 -20.71 -50.30 70.56
C LYS A 871 -20.86 -51.76 70.18
N ASP A 872 -21.13 -52.00 68.89
CA ASP A 872 -21.46 -53.30 68.33
C ASP A 872 -20.40 -53.74 67.31
N VAL A 873 -19.80 -54.91 67.54
CA VAL A 873 -18.85 -55.56 66.64
C VAL A 873 -19.40 -56.93 66.23
N ILE A 874 -19.61 -57.11 64.92
CA ILE A 874 -19.98 -58.37 64.31
C ILE A 874 -18.72 -58.99 63.70
N ILE A 875 -18.20 -60.02 64.35
CA ILE A 875 -17.08 -60.85 63.84
C ILE A 875 -17.70 -61.98 63.00
N GLY A 876 -17.31 -62.10 61.74
CA GLY A 876 -17.85 -63.11 60.83
C GLY A 876 -17.32 -64.53 61.09
N ASP A 877 -18.11 -65.55 60.73
CA ASP A 877 -17.81 -66.98 60.96
C ASP A 877 -16.58 -67.52 60.19
N ASN A 878 -15.97 -66.70 59.32
CA ASN A 878 -14.72 -67.01 58.61
C ASN A 878 -13.46 -66.51 59.35
N VAL A 879 -13.60 -65.79 60.47
CA VAL A 879 -12.46 -65.28 61.25
C VAL A 879 -11.93 -66.37 62.18
N THR A 880 -10.69 -66.84 61.94
CA THR A 880 -10.02 -67.83 62.80
C THR A 880 -9.00 -67.23 63.76
N LYS A 881 -8.64 -65.95 63.59
CA LYS A 881 -7.65 -65.26 64.43
C LYS A 881 -7.96 -63.77 64.57
N ILE A 882 -7.83 -63.25 65.78
CA ILE A 882 -7.78 -61.81 66.06
C ILE A 882 -6.32 -61.48 66.36
N ASP A 883 -5.68 -60.64 65.56
CA ASP A 883 -4.26 -60.30 65.74
C ASP A 883 -4.03 -59.29 66.86
N ASP A 884 -2.75 -59.12 67.21
CA ASP A 884 -2.30 -58.16 68.20
C ASP A 884 -2.85 -56.75 67.91
N TRP A 885 -3.22 -56.02 68.96
CA TRP A 885 -3.82 -54.67 68.92
C TRP A 885 -5.12 -54.44 68.11
N ALA A 886 -5.75 -55.48 67.51
CA ALA A 886 -6.96 -55.39 66.68
C ALA A 886 -8.01 -54.31 67.06
N PHE A 887 -8.49 -54.35 68.31
CA PHE A 887 -9.47 -53.45 68.92
C PHE A 887 -8.87 -52.66 70.11
N SER A 888 -7.55 -52.43 70.10
CA SER A 888 -6.86 -51.68 71.15
C SER A 888 -7.41 -50.24 71.22
N GLY A 889 -7.74 -49.78 72.43
CA GLY A 889 -8.26 -48.45 72.71
C GLY A 889 -9.72 -48.22 72.28
N CYS A 890 -10.50 -49.27 72.02
CA CYS A 890 -11.94 -49.15 71.80
C CYS A 890 -12.71 -48.84 73.10
N ASP A 891 -12.52 -47.63 73.64
CA ASP A 891 -13.05 -47.20 74.96
C ASP A 891 -14.56 -47.41 75.12
N SER A 892 -15.35 -47.27 74.04
CA SER A 892 -16.82 -47.38 74.06
C SER A 892 -17.37 -48.81 73.98
N LEU A 893 -16.52 -49.81 73.69
CA LEU A 893 -16.93 -51.16 73.31
C LEU A 893 -17.51 -51.92 74.52
N ALA A 894 -18.84 -52.00 74.60
CA ALA A 894 -19.54 -52.42 75.82
C ALA A 894 -19.65 -53.94 76.00
N ASN A 895 -19.78 -54.69 74.89
CA ASN A 895 -19.92 -56.15 74.87
C ASN A 895 -19.21 -56.73 73.64
N VAL A 896 -18.60 -57.91 73.78
CA VAL A 896 -17.98 -58.61 72.64
C VAL A 896 -18.38 -60.09 72.65
N THR A 897 -18.78 -60.62 71.50
CA THR A 897 -18.97 -62.05 71.26
C THR A 897 -17.92 -62.51 70.26
N ILE A 898 -17.00 -63.34 70.72
CA ILE A 898 -15.97 -63.97 69.89
C ILE A 898 -16.51 -65.32 69.42
N GLY A 899 -16.87 -65.39 68.14
CA GLY A 899 -17.56 -66.54 67.54
C GLY A 899 -16.76 -67.83 67.52
N ASN A 900 -17.46 -68.95 67.30
CA ASN A 900 -16.91 -70.31 67.34
C ASN A 900 -15.92 -70.64 66.21
N SER A 901 -15.65 -69.71 65.30
CA SER A 901 -14.58 -69.80 64.31
C SER A 901 -13.19 -69.43 64.87
N VAL A 902 -13.12 -68.59 65.91
CA VAL A 902 -11.87 -67.97 66.37
C VAL A 902 -11.04 -68.94 67.22
N VAL A 903 -9.81 -69.21 66.76
CA VAL A 903 -8.87 -70.16 67.37
C VAL A 903 -7.80 -69.44 68.21
N SER A 904 -7.47 -68.18 67.91
CA SER A 904 -6.50 -67.40 68.72
C SER A 904 -6.80 -65.91 68.81
N ILE A 905 -6.42 -65.30 69.95
CA ILE A 905 -6.46 -63.86 70.23
C ILE A 905 -5.03 -63.37 70.51
N GLY A 906 -4.63 -62.32 69.81
CA GLY A 906 -3.32 -61.68 69.86
C GLY A 906 -3.05 -60.86 71.13
N ASN A 907 -1.81 -60.41 71.25
CA ASN A 907 -1.37 -59.62 72.39
C ASN A 907 -1.92 -58.18 72.27
N ARG A 908 -2.47 -57.65 73.37
CA ARG A 908 -3.14 -56.34 73.43
C ARG A 908 -4.36 -56.15 72.49
N SER A 909 -4.94 -57.23 71.92
CA SER A 909 -6.06 -57.12 70.95
C SER A 909 -7.28 -56.35 71.44
N PHE A 910 -7.53 -56.28 72.75
CA PHE A 910 -8.57 -55.47 73.39
C PHE A 910 -7.99 -54.57 74.51
N GLU A 911 -6.70 -54.21 74.43
CA GLU A 911 -6.06 -53.34 75.43
C GLU A 911 -6.82 -52.03 75.61
N SER A 912 -7.10 -51.66 76.86
CA SER A 912 -7.81 -50.42 77.23
C SER A 912 -9.23 -50.29 76.66
N CYS A 913 -9.97 -51.38 76.42
CA CYS A 913 -11.42 -51.32 76.19
C CYS A 913 -12.13 -51.00 77.52
N THR A 914 -12.15 -49.73 77.92
CA THR A 914 -12.53 -49.32 79.29
C THR A 914 -14.01 -49.54 79.62
N SER A 915 -14.92 -49.45 78.64
CA SER A 915 -16.35 -49.73 78.82
C SER A 915 -16.74 -51.21 78.64
N LEU A 916 -15.81 -52.11 78.31
CA LEU A 916 -16.12 -53.53 78.09
C LEU A 916 -16.65 -54.14 79.38
N THR A 917 -17.94 -54.49 79.42
CA THR A 917 -18.61 -55.05 80.60
C THR A 917 -18.69 -56.57 80.56
N SER A 918 -19.02 -57.13 79.39
CA SER A 918 -19.15 -58.56 79.18
C SER A 918 -18.45 -59.08 77.93
N LEU A 919 -17.98 -60.32 78.00
CA LEU A 919 -17.28 -61.03 76.93
C LEU A 919 -17.84 -62.45 76.82
N THR A 920 -18.10 -62.92 75.60
CA THR A 920 -18.32 -64.34 75.29
C THR A 920 -17.19 -64.85 74.41
N ILE A 921 -16.61 -66.00 74.74
CA ILE A 921 -15.52 -66.64 74.00
C ILE A 921 -15.93 -68.08 73.63
N GLY A 922 -15.99 -68.34 72.32
CA GLY A 922 -16.42 -69.62 71.74
C GLY A 922 -15.54 -70.83 72.05
N ASP A 923 -16.08 -72.02 71.74
CA ASP A 923 -15.56 -73.36 72.02
C ASP A 923 -14.21 -73.70 71.35
N ASN A 924 -13.88 -73.10 70.21
CA ASN A 924 -12.69 -73.47 69.42
C ASN A 924 -11.44 -72.64 69.71
N ILE A 925 -11.52 -71.68 70.64
CA ILE A 925 -10.36 -70.91 71.07
C ILE A 925 -9.30 -71.83 71.73
N THR A 926 -8.03 -71.61 71.38
CA THR A 926 -6.88 -72.38 71.90
C THR A 926 -5.72 -71.50 72.38
N GLU A 927 -5.57 -70.26 71.92
CA GLU A 927 -4.60 -69.30 72.48
C GLU A 927 -5.25 -67.95 72.79
N ILE A 928 -4.98 -67.40 73.97
CA ILE A 928 -5.25 -66.00 74.30
C ILE A 928 -3.93 -65.40 74.80
N SER A 929 -3.39 -64.46 74.04
CA SER A 929 -2.04 -63.96 74.26
C SER A 929 -1.94 -63.06 75.50
N LYS A 930 -0.69 -62.80 75.89
CA LYS A 930 -0.34 -61.84 76.94
C LYS A 930 -0.98 -60.47 76.65
N TYR A 931 -1.42 -59.75 77.68
CA TYR A 931 -2.05 -58.43 77.55
C TYR A 931 -3.35 -58.33 76.73
N ALA A 932 -3.92 -59.42 76.18
CA ALA A 932 -5.09 -59.39 75.31
C ALA A 932 -6.26 -58.51 75.83
N PHE A 933 -6.60 -58.62 77.12
CA PHE A 933 -7.65 -57.83 77.80
C PHE A 933 -7.11 -56.91 78.91
N VAL A 934 -5.87 -56.42 78.77
CA VAL A 934 -5.27 -55.52 79.77
C VAL A 934 -6.00 -54.18 79.81
N LEU A 935 -6.06 -53.55 80.98
CA LEU A 935 -6.73 -52.25 81.22
C LEU A 935 -8.24 -52.20 80.88
N CYS A 936 -8.90 -53.35 80.61
CA CYS A 936 -10.36 -53.48 80.49
C CYS A 936 -11.06 -53.33 81.85
N SER A 937 -10.99 -52.15 82.48
CA SER A 937 -11.42 -51.90 83.86
C SER A 937 -12.81 -52.47 84.19
N SER A 938 -13.80 -52.22 83.32
CA SER A 938 -15.21 -52.59 83.53
C SER A 938 -15.57 -54.06 83.31
N LEU A 939 -14.66 -54.91 82.80
CA LEU A 939 -15.01 -56.27 82.39
C LEU A 939 -15.31 -57.12 83.63
N THR A 940 -16.58 -57.45 83.84
CA THR A 940 -17.09 -58.07 85.09
C THR A 940 -17.69 -59.45 84.87
N SER A 941 -17.97 -59.84 83.62
CA SER A 941 -18.47 -61.16 83.24
C SER A 941 -17.77 -61.65 81.97
N ALA A 942 -17.15 -62.84 82.01
CA ALA A 942 -16.62 -63.52 80.84
C ALA A 942 -17.17 -64.94 80.77
N LYS A 943 -17.92 -65.26 79.70
CA LYS A 943 -18.42 -66.61 79.41
C LYS A 943 -17.41 -67.31 78.50
N PHE A 944 -16.81 -68.39 78.99
CA PHE A 944 -16.14 -69.38 78.14
C PHE A 944 -17.16 -70.47 77.79
N GLU A 945 -17.34 -70.79 76.52
CA GLU A 945 -18.22 -71.90 76.13
C GLU A 945 -17.59 -73.26 76.51
N ASN A 946 -16.27 -73.41 76.33
CA ASN A 946 -15.49 -74.54 76.82
C ASN A 946 -14.45 -74.16 77.89
N THR A 947 -14.54 -74.80 79.06
CA THR A 947 -13.67 -74.52 80.21
C THR A 947 -12.59 -75.57 80.47
N MET A 948 -12.54 -76.65 79.69
CA MET A 948 -11.59 -77.75 79.93
C MET A 948 -10.27 -77.58 79.15
N GLY A 949 -9.15 -77.97 79.79
CA GLY A 949 -7.82 -78.03 79.17
C GLY A 949 -7.00 -76.73 79.20
N TRP A 950 -7.51 -75.66 79.81
CA TRP A 950 -6.83 -74.36 79.86
C TRP A 950 -5.59 -74.33 80.76
N LYS A 951 -4.53 -73.68 80.27
CA LYS A 951 -3.25 -73.48 80.95
C LYS A 951 -2.73 -72.06 80.73
N VAL A 952 -1.93 -71.59 81.67
CA VAL A 952 -1.27 -70.28 81.69
C VAL A 952 0.24 -70.54 81.66
N ARG A 953 0.95 -70.06 80.63
CA ARG A 953 2.38 -70.34 80.38
C ARG A 953 3.22 -69.07 80.33
N ASP A 954 4.36 -69.07 81.03
CA ASP A 954 5.44 -68.08 80.89
C ASP A 954 6.76 -68.83 80.74
N GLY A 955 7.40 -68.69 79.57
CA GLY A 955 8.62 -69.43 79.23
C GLY A 955 8.48 -70.94 79.48
N SER A 956 9.18 -71.44 80.50
CA SER A 956 9.17 -72.83 80.93
C SER A 956 8.11 -73.19 81.99
N PHE A 957 7.49 -72.20 82.63
CA PHE A 957 6.48 -72.42 83.68
C PHE A 957 5.08 -72.63 83.07
N GLN A 958 4.32 -73.57 83.62
CA GLN A 958 2.93 -73.82 83.24
C GLN A 958 2.05 -74.01 84.48
N MET A 959 0.91 -73.31 84.52
CA MET A 959 -0.13 -73.46 85.53
C MET A 959 -1.44 -73.89 84.86
N ASN A 960 -2.07 -74.96 85.33
CA ASN A 960 -3.42 -75.32 84.87
C ASN A 960 -4.46 -74.34 85.44
N ILE A 961 -5.51 -74.04 84.69
CA ILE A 961 -6.69 -73.34 85.22
C ILE A 961 -7.76 -74.39 85.52
N GLU A 962 -8.24 -74.43 86.76
CA GLU A 962 -9.38 -75.27 87.13
C GLU A 962 -10.63 -74.86 86.34
N PRO A 963 -11.35 -75.77 85.66
CA PRO A 963 -12.51 -75.43 84.82
C PRO A 963 -13.62 -74.67 85.56
N THR A 964 -13.76 -74.90 86.87
CA THR A 964 -14.72 -74.22 87.76
C THR A 964 -14.45 -72.71 87.88
N ASN A 965 -13.19 -72.28 87.78
CA ASN A 965 -12.82 -70.86 87.78
C ASN A 965 -13.27 -70.14 86.50
N LEU A 966 -13.38 -70.86 85.38
CA LEU A 966 -13.84 -70.33 84.10
C LEU A 966 -15.37 -70.44 83.94
N GLN A 967 -16.01 -71.39 84.62
CA GLN A 967 -17.47 -71.49 84.71
C GLN A 967 -18.09 -70.34 85.51
N ASN A 968 -17.40 -69.84 86.56
CA ASN A 968 -17.83 -68.62 87.25
C ASN A 968 -17.43 -67.39 86.43
N HIS A 969 -18.39 -66.79 85.72
CA HIS A 969 -18.12 -65.69 84.79
C HIS A 969 -17.41 -64.47 85.42
N SER A 970 -17.63 -64.20 86.72
CA SER A 970 -16.94 -63.11 87.44
C SER A 970 -15.50 -63.47 87.78
N THR A 971 -15.24 -64.73 88.11
CA THR A 971 -13.88 -65.25 88.31
C THR A 971 -13.13 -65.32 86.98
N ALA A 972 -13.78 -65.77 85.90
CA ALA A 972 -13.24 -65.77 84.54
C ALA A 972 -12.84 -64.36 84.07
N ALA A 973 -13.72 -63.37 84.27
CA ALA A 973 -13.44 -61.96 83.98
C ALA A 973 -12.29 -61.41 84.83
N LYS A 974 -12.20 -61.80 86.12
CA LYS A 974 -11.03 -61.46 86.95
C LYS A 974 -9.76 -62.06 86.38
N TYR A 975 -9.71 -63.35 86.06
CA TYR A 975 -8.53 -64.03 85.51
C TYR A 975 -8.03 -63.39 84.20
N LEU A 976 -8.93 -62.98 83.29
CA LEU A 976 -8.56 -62.29 82.05
C LEU A 976 -7.94 -60.90 82.29
N LYS A 977 -8.34 -60.19 83.37
CA LYS A 977 -7.78 -58.88 83.77
C LYS A 977 -6.56 -58.98 84.69
N SER A 978 -6.52 -59.98 85.58
CA SER A 978 -5.55 -60.10 86.67
C SER A 978 -4.26 -60.74 86.17
N MET A 979 -3.49 -59.96 85.42
CA MET A 979 -2.28 -60.45 84.78
C MET A 979 -1.14 -60.57 85.79
N TYR A 980 -0.94 -61.81 86.27
CA TYR A 980 0.38 -62.26 86.69
C TYR A 980 1.37 -62.00 85.55
N VAL A 981 2.62 -61.66 85.90
CA VAL A 981 3.58 -61.10 84.93
C VAL A 981 3.98 -62.14 83.88
N ASN A 982 4.00 -61.74 82.60
CA ASN A 982 4.51 -62.49 81.42
C ASN A 982 3.69 -63.62 80.78
N TYR A 983 2.62 -64.13 81.39
CA TYR A 983 1.95 -65.33 80.85
C TYR A 983 1.10 -65.12 79.57
N ARG A 984 1.05 -66.16 78.72
CA ARG A 984 0.01 -66.41 77.70
C ARG A 984 -0.94 -67.52 78.16
N TRP A 985 -2.16 -67.55 77.66
CA TRP A 985 -3.09 -68.66 77.87
C TRP A 985 -3.05 -69.62 76.68
N THR A 986 -2.91 -70.91 76.94
CA THR A 986 -2.96 -71.98 75.94
C THR A 986 -3.93 -73.07 76.39
N ARG A 987 -4.77 -73.57 75.50
CA ARG A 987 -5.54 -74.79 75.71
C ARG A 987 -4.77 -76.00 75.18
N ASN A 988 -5.11 -77.18 75.65
CA ASN A 988 -4.35 -78.43 75.49
C ASN A 988 -5.13 -79.48 74.69
#